data_AF-A0A257J795-F1
#
_entry.id   AF-A0A257J795-F1
#
_cell.length_a   1.000
_cell.length_b   1.000
_cell.length_c   1.000
_cell.angle_alpha   90.00
_cell.angle_beta   90.00
_cell.angle_gamma   90.00
#
_symmetry.space_group_name_H-M   'P 1'
#
loop_
_entity.id
_entity.type
_entity.pdbx_description
1 polymer ?
#
loop_
_entity_poly.entity_id
_entity_poly.type
_entity_poly.pdbx_seq_one_letter_code
_entity_poly.pdbx_strand_id
1 'polypeptide(L)'
;MGASMPKKTKLNVIALAAMASVSAIALAPSAQAGPVKPVYGNVSPLWGSVGPVYGNVSPLYGNVSPLYGNVSPLYGNVSPLYGNVSPLYGNVSPLWGTVHPYYGNVSPLWGSIKALDGSSTQLNPYTASSSSLNGVSAFWGTIAPYTNNMTSAGLNTYWKTAGLTWNGIDTAWAAIPAGSTAAAYAPIATQLNAFGQSATTFWDLAIKAKTGGVGYQQAVANPLFAKYGISLSSPATLAQMDQTKRGLFLLDLYDSLMKYTGTDYIDYWMNLVQWSPSLTQTQGSGSDTTIGLLDFTVSGNTTVSQNIVAYSGVSQFTNGHGVAVGSLMVGAHDGAGIMGIAPKAKVIAYNPFDATGTTNWTDITTGIVNLTTGTAAYKGASIVNASLGEPGYALAPGWGTVFSSLAAPATSAIAGKTVFVIASGNDGVSQTANVTWDFAKYPDVLLVGSVNAAGYISNFSNTPGNACLLAPGTTVCQPGNYLKDRFLVAPGELILVDNGAGGVSRQSGTSLAAPLVSGAVALLHDRWKWLASYPKVTNSILLNTARDLGDPGVDPIYGRGLLDVTAAQSPLNWDNLIYYTGKKNSTTAVSTNGVISTTGLKTSSVATVIKDFRKDKTNAWNAQGLYFYAIEEFNATTGANLNANVALTGTRTRRDFAIPVARKLIGQNVTRASGDADLFQSYLVSRMEGWIATKPAFAEDSSKANFAGFAKGVAMRNPWGADMSLSIAPQSKRDGFVQTGVAYQSRLHIAGDGSEAEFGFGDGAVTLGAMPGFGQAADYDATRGGANPLLGLASGGAFGKIAFNLTDNVQVSAGSTQRNDLRDTGSSPGLRVLGNGAERYEAAATNLGVNVKVAEGVHILGGLTHLTEASGLLGIQSLEASDLGAGSTTDGYNVGVDAALGPNTRLAVSGTVGKTRTNGGQAFSAKDMTSTAYQVSLTQGDLFAKGDVVRISVSQPLHVEKGDLAFTSYGIADRETGELGFITQHIGTAPPRPLATEMLYGRPVLKGLGEVSFYGRVDTDTSNTETTYMSGARFKFRF
;
A
#
# COMPACT_ATOMS: atom_id res chain seq x y z
N MET A 1 -60.84 -55.37 22.10
CA MET A 1 -62.13 -55.05 22.74
C MET A 1 -61.88 -54.00 23.81
N GLY A 2 -62.50 -52.83 23.72
CA GLY A 2 -62.31 -51.74 24.69
C GLY A 2 -62.70 -50.38 24.10
N ALA A 3 -63.84 -49.86 24.55
CA ALA A 3 -64.59 -48.69 24.08
C ALA A 3 -63.92 -47.34 24.43
N SER A 4 -63.88 -46.39 23.49
CA SER A 4 -64.72 -45.17 23.35
C SER A 4 -64.40 -43.99 24.28
N MET A 5 -63.79 -42.94 23.69
CA MET A 5 -63.82 -41.56 24.18
C MET A 5 -64.66 -40.69 23.22
N PRO A 6 -65.46 -39.72 23.71
CA PRO A 6 -66.08 -38.72 22.84
C PRO A 6 -65.47 -37.31 22.98
N LYS A 7 -65.42 -36.68 21.79
CA LYS A 7 -65.70 -35.27 21.46
C LYS A 7 -64.71 -34.15 21.81
N LYS A 8 -64.12 -33.69 20.70
CA LYS A 8 -63.63 -32.35 20.34
C LYS A 8 -64.40 -31.16 20.94
N THR A 9 -63.65 -30.13 21.31
CA THR A 9 -64.04 -28.73 21.08
C THR A 9 -62.79 -27.93 20.73
N LYS A 10 -62.80 -27.31 19.54
CA LYS A 10 -61.77 -26.40 19.04
C LYS A 10 -61.99 -25.02 19.68
N LEU A 11 -60.92 -24.34 20.08
CA LEU A 11 -60.93 -22.88 20.30
C LEU A 11 -59.79 -22.23 19.51
N ASN A 12 -60.04 -20.97 19.16
CA ASN A 12 -59.54 -20.29 17.97
C ASN A 12 -58.13 -19.70 18.13
N VAL A 13 -57.40 -19.73 17.02
CA VAL A 13 -56.22 -18.91 16.73
C VAL A 13 -56.70 -17.50 16.43
N ILE A 14 -56.23 -16.50 17.19
CA ILE A 14 -56.33 -15.08 16.83
C ILE A 14 -54.97 -14.64 16.31
N ALA A 15 -54.92 -14.35 15.01
CA ALA A 15 -53.83 -13.62 14.38
C ALA A 15 -54.08 -12.13 14.56
N LEU A 16 -53.07 -11.38 15.01
CA LEU A 16 -53.08 -9.91 15.01
C LEU A 16 -51.94 -9.43 14.10
N ALA A 17 -52.29 -9.17 12.85
CA ALA A 17 -51.47 -8.48 11.86
C ALA A 17 -52.30 -7.31 11.33
N ALA A 18 -51.77 -6.09 11.46
CA ALA A 18 -51.96 -4.93 10.59
C ALA A 18 -51.79 -3.62 11.39
N MET A 19 -50.83 -2.79 10.98
CA MET A 19 -51.00 -1.35 10.73
C MET A 19 -49.66 -0.72 10.33
N ALA A 20 -49.47 -0.45 9.04
CA ALA A 20 -48.60 0.61 8.53
C ALA A 20 -48.89 0.83 7.04
N SER A 21 -49.77 1.78 6.72
CA SER A 21 -49.83 2.43 5.41
C SER A 21 -50.46 3.81 5.56
N VAL A 22 -49.67 4.86 5.33
CA VAL A 22 -50.17 6.20 5.01
C VAL A 22 -49.27 6.77 3.91
N SER A 23 -49.87 6.95 2.73
CA SER A 23 -49.30 7.65 1.58
C SER A 23 -49.70 9.12 1.65
N ALA A 24 -48.79 10.04 1.30
CA ALA A 24 -49.13 11.45 1.07
C ALA A 24 -48.74 11.88 -0.35
N ILE A 25 -49.69 12.58 -0.96
CA ILE A 25 -49.89 12.95 -2.36
C ILE A 25 -48.98 14.11 -2.81
N ALA A 26 -48.64 14.12 -4.10
CA ALA A 26 -47.95 15.18 -4.83
C ALA A 26 -48.90 16.32 -5.26
N LEU A 27 -48.41 17.56 -5.31
CA LEU A 27 -49.01 18.67 -6.06
C LEU A 27 -47.91 19.57 -6.66
N ALA A 28 -47.99 19.81 -7.97
CA ALA A 28 -47.27 20.87 -8.70
C ALA A 28 -48.14 22.15 -8.77
N PRO A 29 -47.56 23.30 -9.13
CA PRO A 29 -47.98 23.88 -10.42
C PRO A 29 -46.86 24.58 -11.23
N SER A 30 -47.09 24.64 -12.54
CA SER A 30 -46.36 25.41 -13.56
C SER A 30 -47.13 26.66 -13.99
N ALA A 31 -46.46 27.78 -14.31
CA ALA A 31 -46.77 28.65 -15.48
C ALA A 31 -45.75 29.81 -15.68
N GLN A 32 -45.37 29.99 -16.95
CA GLN A 32 -44.66 31.09 -17.67
C GLN A 32 -45.44 32.44 -17.67
N ALA A 33 -44.99 33.64 -18.12
CA ALA A 33 -43.95 34.15 -19.05
C ALA A 33 -43.59 35.65 -18.75
N GLY A 34 -42.50 36.17 -19.35
CA GLY A 34 -41.86 37.52 -19.22
C GLY A 34 -42.59 38.71 -19.89
N PRO A 35 -41.94 39.73 -20.56
CA PRO A 35 -40.50 39.99 -20.86
C PRO A 35 -40.03 41.47 -20.65
N VAL A 36 -38.71 41.77 -20.70
CA VAL A 36 -38.11 42.95 -21.40
C VAL A 36 -36.60 42.71 -21.72
N LYS A 37 -36.21 42.94 -22.98
CA LYS A 37 -34.85 43.18 -23.56
C LYS A 37 -34.90 44.57 -24.27
N PRO A 38 -33.84 45.22 -24.84
CA PRO A 38 -32.50 44.74 -25.26
C PRO A 38 -31.34 45.73 -24.86
N VAL A 39 -30.06 45.55 -25.22
CA VAL A 39 -29.42 45.96 -26.50
C VAL A 39 -28.10 45.20 -26.79
N TYR A 40 -27.97 44.84 -28.07
CA TYR A 40 -26.91 44.38 -29.00
C TYR A 40 -25.40 44.61 -28.69
N GLY A 41 -24.44 43.92 -29.33
CA GLY A 41 -24.46 43.08 -30.54
C GLY A 41 -23.11 42.37 -30.81
N ASN A 42 -23.02 41.67 -31.95
CA ASN A 42 -21.93 40.73 -32.30
C ASN A 42 -21.45 41.01 -33.74
N VAL A 43 -20.13 41.13 -34.02
CA VAL A 43 -19.53 40.96 -35.37
C VAL A 43 -18.04 40.57 -35.29
N SER A 44 -17.61 39.55 -36.05
CA SER A 44 -16.21 39.24 -36.43
C SER A 44 -15.89 39.88 -37.81
N PRO A 45 -14.75 39.62 -38.50
CA PRO A 45 -13.30 39.82 -38.25
C PRO A 45 -12.72 40.98 -39.14
N LEU A 46 -11.48 41.47 -38.92
CA LEU A 46 -10.74 42.24 -39.96
C LEU A 46 -9.23 42.35 -39.70
N TRP A 47 -8.45 42.10 -40.76
CA TRP A 47 -7.04 42.48 -40.92
C TRP A 47 -6.90 43.99 -41.17
N GLY A 48 -5.75 44.60 -40.80
CA GLY A 48 -5.37 45.94 -41.25
C GLY A 48 -4.13 46.53 -40.57
N SER A 49 -3.10 46.82 -41.35
CA SER A 49 -1.80 47.39 -40.95
C SER A 49 -1.87 48.84 -40.44
N VAL A 50 -1.04 49.19 -39.46
CA VAL A 50 -0.53 50.55 -39.25
C VAL A 50 0.96 50.49 -38.86
N GLY A 51 1.80 51.18 -39.65
CA GLY A 51 3.23 51.39 -39.40
C GLY A 51 3.52 52.62 -38.50
N PRO A 52 4.76 53.12 -38.49
CA PRO A 52 5.61 53.28 -37.30
C PRO A 52 5.55 54.68 -36.66
N VAL A 53 5.86 54.82 -35.35
CA VAL A 53 6.80 55.82 -34.78
C VAL A 53 7.17 55.47 -33.31
N TYR A 54 8.49 55.46 -33.08
CA TYR A 54 9.35 55.65 -31.90
C TYR A 54 8.78 55.94 -30.48
N GLY A 55 9.36 55.23 -29.50
CA GLY A 55 9.41 55.59 -28.06
C GLY A 55 10.28 54.60 -27.25
N ASN A 56 11.11 55.12 -26.35
CA ASN A 56 12.01 54.34 -25.48
C ASN A 56 11.24 53.59 -24.38
N VAL A 57 11.46 52.27 -24.23
CA VAL A 57 11.17 51.53 -22.99
C VAL A 57 12.30 50.53 -22.71
N SER A 58 12.97 50.70 -21.57
CA SER A 58 14.00 49.83 -21.01
C SER A 58 13.39 48.68 -20.17
N PRO A 59 14.16 47.61 -19.87
CA PRO A 59 13.75 46.23 -20.07
C PRO A 59 13.07 45.61 -18.86
N LEU A 60 12.09 44.72 -19.10
CA LEU A 60 11.85 43.48 -18.34
C LEU A 60 10.63 42.76 -18.95
N TYR A 61 10.84 41.50 -19.36
CA TYR A 61 9.87 40.49 -19.85
C TYR A 61 9.09 40.78 -21.15
N GLY A 62 9.48 40.11 -22.24
CA GLY A 62 8.67 39.96 -23.46
C GLY A 62 9.43 39.44 -24.69
N ASN A 63 8.83 38.52 -25.46
CA ASN A 63 9.38 37.93 -26.70
C ASN A 63 9.54 38.96 -27.83
N VAL A 64 10.67 38.92 -28.54
CA VAL A 64 10.89 39.63 -29.81
C VAL A 64 11.30 38.62 -30.88
N SER A 65 10.50 38.47 -31.94
CA SER A 65 10.83 37.68 -33.13
C SER A 65 11.43 38.57 -34.23
N PRO A 66 12.55 38.21 -34.87
CA PRO A 66 13.01 38.89 -36.08
C PRO A 66 12.35 38.33 -37.35
N LEU A 67 11.88 39.26 -38.20
CA LEU A 67 11.47 39.06 -39.60
C LEU A 67 12.70 38.94 -40.53
N TYR A 68 12.50 38.27 -41.67
CA TYR A 68 13.49 37.95 -42.72
C TYR A 68 14.30 39.14 -43.28
N GLY A 69 15.62 38.93 -43.49
CA GLY A 69 16.50 39.80 -44.29
C GLY A 69 17.97 39.30 -44.35
N ASN A 70 18.61 39.39 -45.52
CA ASN A 70 20.01 39.01 -45.77
C ASN A 70 21.00 40.11 -45.37
N VAL A 71 22.11 39.77 -44.70
CA VAL A 71 23.31 40.63 -44.56
C VAL A 71 24.57 39.80 -44.77
N SER A 72 25.48 40.31 -45.60
CA SER A 72 26.83 39.79 -45.85
C SER A 72 27.83 40.96 -45.92
N PRO A 73 29.15 40.74 -45.80
CA PRO A 73 29.96 41.18 -44.67
C PRO A 73 30.83 42.42 -44.96
N LEU A 74 31.29 43.11 -43.91
CA LEU A 74 32.39 44.08 -44.00
C LEU A 74 33.58 43.66 -43.14
N TYR A 75 34.75 43.74 -43.78
CA TYR A 75 36.10 43.39 -43.35
C TYR A 75 36.57 44.09 -42.07
N GLY A 76 37.29 43.36 -41.20
CA GLY A 76 38.11 43.93 -40.12
C GLY A 76 38.64 42.89 -39.13
N ASN A 77 39.95 42.91 -38.84
CA ASN A 77 40.60 42.06 -37.83
C ASN A 77 40.20 42.48 -36.40
N VAL A 78 39.71 41.54 -35.60
CA VAL A 78 39.64 41.68 -34.13
C VAL A 78 40.34 40.47 -33.49
N SER A 79 41.36 40.72 -32.68
CA SER A 79 42.01 39.73 -31.81
C SER A 79 41.64 40.01 -30.34
N PRO A 80 41.77 39.00 -29.44
CA PRO A 80 40.78 38.69 -28.42
C PRO A 80 40.95 39.52 -27.14
N LEU A 81 39.83 39.94 -26.54
CA LEU A 81 39.80 40.41 -25.16
C LEU A 81 39.00 39.43 -24.30
N TYR A 82 39.62 39.07 -23.18
CA TYR A 82 39.11 38.25 -22.09
C TYR A 82 37.69 38.65 -21.66
N GLY A 83 36.78 37.67 -21.57
CA GLY A 83 35.44 37.82 -20.99
C GLY A 83 34.54 36.60 -21.28
N ASN A 84 33.71 36.20 -20.32
CA ASN A 84 32.73 35.12 -20.47
C ASN A 84 31.64 35.50 -21.48
N VAL A 85 31.45 34.68 -22.52
CA VAL A 85 30.28 34.72 -23.41
C VAL A 85 29.42 33.50 -23.10
N SER A 86 28.22 33.72 -22.56
CA SER A 86 27.16 32.71 -22.46
C SER A 86 26.28 32.77 -23.72
N PRO A 87 26.05 31.67 -24.46
CA PRO A 87 25.10 31.69 -25.58
C PRO A 87 23.65 31.53 -25.09
N LEU A 88 22.82 32.54 -25.37
CA LEU A 88 21.37 32.38 -25.55
C LEU A 88 21.12 32.06 -27.04
N TYR A 89 20.53 30.90 -27.32
CA TYR A 89 19.93 30.40 -28.58
C TYR A 89 20.36 31.00 -29.95
N GLY A 90 21.03 30.20 -30.80
CA GLY A 90 21.21 30.43 -32.24
C GLY A 90 22.34 29.61 -32.91
N ASN A 91 22.15 29.14 -34.15
CA ASN A 91 23.11 28.32 -34.93
C ASN A 91 24.42 29.06 -35.26
N VAL A 92 25.56 28.40 -35.06
CA VAL A 92 26.87 28.80 -35.65
C VAL A 92 27.17 27.83 -36.80
N SER A 93 27.15 28.32 -38.05
CA SER A 93 27.67 27.57 -39.19
C SER A 93 29.19 27.80 -39.35
N PRO A 94 29.97 26.80 -39.80
CA PRO A 94 31.43 26.79 -39.67
C PRO A 94 32.13 27.73 -40.67
N LEU A 95 33.15 28.45 -40.21
CA LEU A 95 34.20 28.96 -41.07
C LEU A 95 34.97 27.79 -41.69
N TRP A 96 35.26 27.90 -42.98
CA TRP A 96 35.79 26.85 -43.85
C TRP A 96 37.15 26.30 -43.41
N GLY A 97 37.29 24.97 -43.47
CA GLY A 97 38.55 24.24 -43.42
C GLY A 97 38.32 22.77 -43.75
N THR A 98 38.89 22.29 -44.84
CA THR A 98 38.81 20.90 -45.33
C THR A 98 39.61 19.98 -44.43
N VAL A 99 38.97 19.04 -43.72
CA VAL A 99 39.64 17.91 -43.07
C VAL A 99 39.39 16.66 -43.92
N HIS A 100 40.47 16.05 -44.36
CA HIS A 100 40.49 14.82 -45.17
C HIS A 100 39.99 13.64 -44.32
N PRO A 101 39.03 12.82 -44.80
CA PRO A 101 38.68 11.58 -44.13
C PRO A 101 39.70 10.49 -44.47
N TYR A 102 39.87 9.54 -43.53
CA TYR A 102 40.73 8.35 -43.58
C TYR A 102 42.21 8.56 -43.23
N TYR A 103 42.48 8.49 -41.92
CA TYR A 103 43.37 7.49 -41.31
C TYR A 103 43.31 7.72 -39.79
N GLY A 104 42.60 6.84 -39.07
CA GLY A 104 42.51 6.90 -37.61
C GLY A 104 41.71 5.71 -37.09
N ASN A 105 42.30 4.94 -36.17
CA ASN A 105 41.63 3.87 -35.46
C ASN A 105 40.33 4.37 -34.82
N VAL A 106 39.20 3.76 -35.20
CA VAL A 106 37.97 3.84 -34.41
C VAL A 106 38.20 2.97 -33.18
N SER A 107 38.54 3.59 -32.04
CA SER A 107 38.48 2.89 -30.75
C SER A 107 37.02 2.79 -30.28
N PRO A 108 36.62 1.64 -29.72
CA PRO A 108 35.22 1.33 -29.45
C PRO A 108 34.67 2.23 -28.33
N LEU A 109 33.54 2.90 -28.58
CA LEU A 109 32.54 3.42 -27.61
C LEU A 109 33.03 4.07 -26.30
N TRP A 110 34.22 4.67 -26.27
CA TRP A 110 34.69 5.51 -25.16
C TRP A 110 35.27 6.79 -25.76
N GLY A 111 34.39 7.62 -26.34
CA GLY A 111 34.74 8.99 -26.70
C GLY A 111 35.06 9.80 -25.43
N SER A 112 35.86 10.86 -25.53
CA SER A 112 36.03 11.79 -24.42
C SER A 112 34.69 12.46 -24.08
N ILE A 113 33.97 11.91 -23.10
CA ILE A 113 32.70 12.45 -22.63
C ILE A 113 33.01 13.67 -21.74
N LYS A 114 32.60 14.87 -22.17
CA LYS A 114 32.49 16.02 -21.26
C LYS A 114 31.26 15.81 -20.38
N ALA A 115 31.38 14.93 -19.40
CA ALA A 115 30.25 14.47 -18.57
C ALA A 115 29.75 15.50 -17.54
N LEU A 116 30.29 16.72 -17.50
CA LEU A 116 30.15 17.58 -16.33
C LEU A 116 29.99 19.05 -16.72
N ASP A 117 28.75 19.52 -16.75
CA ASP A 117 28.37 20.93 -16.84
C ASP A 117 27.53 21.39 -15.62
N GLY A 118 27.81 20.87 -14.42
CA GLY A 118 26.98 21.15 -13.25
C GLY A 118 27.72 21.13 -11.92
N SER A 119 27.26 21.97 -10.97
CA SER A 119 27.73 22.13 -9.58
C SER A 119 28.03 20.77 -8.90
N SER A 120 29.16 20.64 -8.18
CA SER A 120 29.57 19.44 -7.44
C SER A 120 28.55 18.93 -6.40
N THR A 121 27.59 19.77 -6.00
CA THR A 121 26.42 19.37 -5.21
C THR A 121 25.53 18.34 -5.92
N GLN A 122 25.52 18.29 -7.26
CA GLN A 122 24.73 17.33 -8.05
C GLN A 122 25.33 15.91 -8.05
N LEU A 123 26.62 15.78 -7.73
CA LEU A 123 27.33 14.50 -7.65
C LEU A 123 27.43 13.96 -6.22
N ASN A 124 26.90 14.71 -5.25
CA ASN A 124 26.92 14.28 -3.87
C ASN A 124 25.80 13.23 -3.66
N PRO A 125 26.16 11.96 -3.35
CA PRO A 125 25.17 10.89 -3.17
C PRO A 125 24.32 11.04 -1.92
N TYR A 126 24.44 12.15 -1.16
CA TYR A 126 23.75 12.41 0.11
C TYR A 126 22.77 13.60 0.06
N THR A 127 22.42 14.15 -1.11
CA THR A 127 21.59 15.37 -1.22
C THR A 127 20.08 15.17 -0.99
N ALA A 128 19.64 13.98 -0.56
CA ALA A 128 18.26 13.74 -0.15
C ALA A 128 18.02 14.11 1.33
N SER A 129 17.09 15.02 1.59
CA SER A 129 16.71 15.51 2.93
C SER A 129 15.86 14.54 3.78
N SER A 130 16.00 13.23 3.62
CA SER A 130 15.16 12.23 4.31
C SER A 130 15.95 11.22 5.16
N SER A 131 15.25 10.49 6.03
CA SER A 131 15.82 9.76 7.17
C SER A 131 16.63 8.49 6.83
N SER A 132 16.88 8.15 5.57
CA SER A 132 17.70 7.02 5.10
C SER A 132 18.62 7.47 3.95
N LEU A 133 19.72 6.75 3.69
CA LEU A 133 20.54 6.90 2.48
C LEU A 133 19.63 6.95 1.24
N ASN A 134 19.39 8.15 0.70
CA ASN A 134 18.50 8.42 -0.43
C ASN A 134 17.13 7.73 -0.38
N GLY A 135 16.48 7.59 0.78
CA GLY A 135 15.16 6.94 0.83
C GLY A 135 15.19 5.41 0.61
N VAL A 136 16.36 4.81 0.33
CA VAL A 136 16.50 3.36 0.08
C VAL A 136 16.72 2.64 1.41
N SER A 137 15.72 1.89 1.88
CA SER A 137 15.91 0.93 2.97
C SER A 137 16.53 -0.35 2.42
N ALA A 138 17.79 -0.62 2.75
CA ALA A 138 18.41 -1.91 2.49
C ALA A 138 17.73 -2.96 3.40
N PHE A 139 17.01 -3.90 2.76
CA PHE A 139 16.40 -5.10 3.33
C PHE A 139 15.22 -4.93 4.30
N TRP A 140 14.14 -5.66 4.02
CA TRP A 140 13.19 -6.17 5.03
C TRP A 140 13.37 -7.68 5.09
N GLY A 141 14.13 -8.18 6.06
CA GLY A 141 14.37 -9.62 6.25
C GLY A 141 15.43 -9.89 7.30
N THR A 142 15.36 -11.09 7.91
CA THR A 142 16.16 -11.57 9.07
C THR A 142 17.64 -11.83 8.76
N ILE A 143 18.24 -11.06 7.86
CA ILE A 143 19.69 -11.02 7.67
C ILE A 143 20.11 -9.69 8.32
N ALA A 144 21.01 -9.73 9.28
CA ALA A 144 21.69 -8.52 9.75
C ALA A 144 22.88 -8.32 8.80
N PRO A 145 22.75 -7.56 7.68
CA PRO A 145 23.80 -7.52 6.67
C PRO A 145 24.99 -6.68 7.17
N TYR A 146 24.76 -5.88 8.21
CA TYR A 146 25.81 -5.14 8.88
C TYR A 146 26.45 -6.03 9.95
N THR A 147 27.77 -6.16 9.87
CA THR A 147 28.55 -6.79 10.96
C THR A 147 28.27 -6.05 12.27
N ASN A 148 28.35 -6.72 13.42
CA ASN A 148 27.99 -6.20 14.76
C ASN A 148 28.54 -4.80 15.11
N ASN A 149 29.56 -4.31 14.39
CA ASN A 149 30.20 -3.00 14.55
C ASN A 149 29.52 -1.87 13.75
N MET A 150 28.63 -2.17 12.81
CA MET A 150 27.88 -1.21 12.01
C MET A 150 26.40 -1.59 12.07
N THR A 151 25.50 -0.61 12.13
CA THR A 151 24.05 -0.85 11.99
C THR A 151 23.54 0.01 10.85
N SER A 152 22.42 -0.37 10.22
CA SER A 152 21.78 0.45 9.18
C SER A 152 21.49 1.87 9.67
N ALA A 153 21.06 2.01 10.93
CA ALA A 153 20.84 3.29 11.58
C ALA A 153 22.15 4.09 11.76
N GLY A 154 23.23 3.43 12.17
CA GLY A 154 24.56 4.04 12.30
C GLY A 154 25.11 4.52 10.96
N LEU A 155 25.00 3.70 9.91
CA LEU A 155 25.47 4.04 8.56
C LEU A 155 24.70 5.23 7.97
N ASN A 156 23.37 5.24 8.11
CA ASN A 156 22.53 6.36 7.70
C ASN A 156 22.91 7.66 8.44
N THR A 157 23.19 7.57 9.74
CA THR A 157 23.56 8.71 10.57
C THR A 157 24.93 9.28 10.16
N TYR A 158 25.91 8.40 9.91
CA TYR A 158 27.23 8.79 9.44
C TYR A 158 27.15 9.55 8.12
N TRP A 159 26.52 8.96 7.10
CA TRP A 159 26.52 9.55 5.75
C TRP A 159 25.73 10.85 5.64
N LYS A 160 24.66 11.04 6.42
CA LYS A 160 23.99 12.34 6.53
C LYS A 160 24.92 13.43 7.06
N THR A 161 25.68 13.11 8.10
CA THR A 161 26.62 14.06 8.71
C THR A 161 27.80 14.34 7.80
N ALA A 162 28.37 13.28 7.20
CA ALA A 162 29.49 13.36 6.27
C ALA A 162 29.11 14.14 4.99
N GLY A 163 27.91 13.93 4.46
CA GLY A 163 27.43 14.65 3.27
C GLY A 163 27.27 16.15 3.50
N LEU A 164 26.70 16.57 4.63
CA LEU A 164 26.62 17.99 5.01
C LEU A 164 28.00 18.61 5.21
N THR A 165 28.90 17.87 5.85
CA THR A 165 30.29 18.31 6.06
C THR A 165 31.00 18.51 4.73
N TRP A 166 30.91 17.54 3.82
CA TRP A 166 31.49 17.65 2.48
C TRP A 166 30.93 18.84 1.70
N ASN A 167 29.61 19.06 1.73
CA ASN A 167 29.02 20.22 1.07
C ASN A 167 29.61 21.54 1.57
N GLY A 168 29.88 21.66 2.87
CA GLY A 168 30.56 22.82 3.44
C GLY A 168 32.00 22.97 2.93
N ILE A 169 32.76 21.87 2.89
CA ILE A 169 34.13 21.84 2.37
C ILE A 169 34.15 22.26 0.90
N ASP A 170 33.32 21.65 0.07
CA ASP A 170 33.28 21.87 -1.36
C ASP A 170 32.80 23.28 -1.72
N THR A 171 31.84 23.83 -0.98
CA THR A 171 31.42 25.24 -1.12
C THR A 171 32.57 26.20 -0.79
N ALA A 172 33.28 25.95 0.32
CA ALA A 172 34.45 26.76 0.69
C ALA A 172 35.58 26.62 -0.34
N TRP A 173 35.78 25.42 -0.89
CA TRP A 173 36.80 25.16 -1.90
C TRP A 173 36.47 25.86 -3.22
N ALA A 174 35.21 25.85 -3.65
CA ALA A 174 34.73 26.53 -4.85
C ALA A 174 34.80 28.07 -4.74
N ALA A 175 34.74 28.61 -3.52
CA ALA A 175 34.85 30.06 -3.28
C ALA A 175 36.28 30.60 -3.43
N ILE A 176 37.30 29.73 -3.55
CA ILE A 176 38.69 30.15 -3.75
C ILE A 176 38.88 30.60 -5.21
N PRO A 177 39.28 31.86 -5.47
CA PRO A 177 39.48 32.37 -6.82
C PRO A 177 40.54 31.58 -7.60
N ALA A 178 40.32 31.40 -8.90
CA ALA A 178 41.31 30.79 -9.79
C ALA A 178 42.64 31.57 -9.76
N GLY A 179 43.76 30.87 -9.61
CA GLY A 179 45.09 31.48 -9.50
C GLY A 179 45.49 31.95 -8.10
N SER A 180 44.69 31.64 -7.07
CA SER A 180 45.05 31.93 -5.66
C SER A 180 46.33 31.21 -5.21
N THR A 181 47.01 31.78 -4.21
CA THR A 181 48.23 31.17 -3.64
C THR A 181 47.92 29.87 -2.90
N ALA A 182 48.93 29.02 -2.73
CA ALA A 182 48.80 27.77 -1.96
C ALA A 182 48.26 27.97 -0.53
N ALA A 183 48.48 29.14 0.07
CA ALA A 183 47.99 29.49 1.40
C ALA A 183 46.45 29.54 1.46
N ALA A 184 45.77 29.89 0.36
CA ALA A 184 44.30 29.93 0.30
C ALA A 184 43.65 28.56 0.48
N TYR A 185 44.37 27.47 0.19
CA TYR A 185 43.88 26.09 0.31
C TYR A 185 44.20 25.44 1.66
N ALA A 186 44.97 26.10 2.55
CA ALA A 186 45.30 25.55 3.87
C ALA A 186 44.06 25.28 4.76
N PRO A 187 43.02 26.14 4.78
CA PRO A 187 41.76 25.83 5.48
C PRO A 187 41.08 24.57 4.92
N ILE A 188 41.07 24.39 3.60
CA ILE A 188 40.49 23.20 2.95
C ILE A 188 41.26 21.94 3.34
N ALA A 189 42.60 21.98 3.33
CA ALA A 189 43.41 20.84 3.77
C ALA A 189 43.12 20.46 5.23
N THR A 190 42.90 21.45 6.10
CA THR A 190 42.51 21.24 7.50
C THR A 190 41.15 20.58 7.61
N GLN A 191 40.17 21.05 6.85
CA GLN A 191 38.81 20.47 6.83
C GLN A 191 38.79 19.04 6.26
N LEU A 192 39.55 18.76 5.19
CA LEU A 192 39.69 17.42 4.63
C LEU A 192 40.36 16.45 5.62
N ASN A 193 41.34 16.93 6.38
CA ASN A 193 41.95 16.13 7.45
C ASN A 193 40.93 15.79 8.55
N ALA A 194 40.14 16.76 9.00
CA ALA A 194 39.07 16.52 9.97
C ALA A 194 37.99 15.56 9.44
N PHE A 195 37.64 15.69 8.17
CA PHE A 195 36.72 14.77 7.48
C PHE A 195 37.26 13.33 7.45
N GLY A 196 38.56 13.15 7.15
CA GLY A 196 39.24 11.86 7.21
C GLY A 196 39.33 11.27 8.62
N GLN A 197 39.47 12.09 9.67
CA GLN A 197 39.45 11.64 11.07
C GLN A 197 38.06 11.13 11.49
N SER A 198 36.99 11.82 11.05
CA SER A 198 35.62 11.34 11.24
C SER A 198 35.40 9.99 10.54
N ALA A 199 35.90 9.84 9.32
CA ALA A 199 35.84 8.57 8.59
C ALA A 199 36.63 7.46 9.30
N THR A 200 37.83 7.76 9.80
CA THR A 200 38.63 6.81 10.59
C THR A 200 37.86 6.34 11.82
N THR A 201 37.28 7.27 12.59
CA THR A 201 36.56 6.93 13.83
C THR A 201 35.41 5.97 13.59
N PHE A 202 34.68 6.13 12.48
CA PHE A 202 33.52 5.30 12.17
C PHE A 202 33.88 3.99 11.44
N TRP A 203 34.78 4.03 10.45
CA TRP A 203 35.01 2.92 9.53
C TRP A 203 36.18 2.00 9.90
N ASP A 204 37.14 2.47 10.69
CA ASP A 204 38.42 1.77 10.86
C ASP A 204 38.27 0.36 11.45
N LEU A 205 37.30 0.15 12.33
CA LEU A 205 37.01 -1.18 12.89
C LEU A 205 36.50 -2.16 11.81
N ALA A 206 35.58 -1.73 10.95
CA ALA A 206 35.05 -2.53 9.86
C ALA A 206 36.10 -2.82 8.78
N ILE A 207 36.92 -1.81 8.45
CA ILE A 207 38.02 -1.92 7.49
C ILE A 207 39.07 -2.92 8.00
N LYS A 208 39.52 -2.79 9.25
CA LYS A 208 40.51 -3.70 9.86
C LYS A 208 40.01 -5.14 9.87
N ALA A 209 38.73 -5.35 10.16
CA ALA A 209 38.13 -6.68 10.15
C ALA A 209 38.18 -7.33 8.76
N LYS A 210 38.00 -6.57 7.67
CA LYS A 210 38.01 -7.08 6.29
C LYS A 210 39.40 -7.15 5.65
N THR A 211 40.36 -6.37 6.14
CA THR A 211 41.71 -6.25 5.55
C THR A 211 42.79 -6.98 6.33
N GLY A 212 42.46 -7.64 7.45
CA GLY A 212 43.46 -8.31 8.30
C GLY A 212 44.29 -7.34 9.14
N GLY A 213 43.71 -6.22 9.56
CA GLY A 213 44.33 -5.25 10.47
C GLY A 213 44.81 -3.94 9.83
N VAL A 214 44.64 -3.75 8.52
CA VAL A 214 44.95 -2.48 7.84
C VAL A 214 43.85 -1.45 8.14
N GLY A 215 44.25 -0.25 8.56
CA GLY A 215 43.30 0.82 8.91
C GLY A 215 42.85 1.69 7.71
N TYR A 216 41.88 2.57 7.95
CA TYR A 216 41.30 3.50 6.97
C TYR A 216 42.36 4.27 6.16
N GLN A 217 43.39 4.78 6.84
CA GLN A 217 44.40 5.62 6.20
C GLN A 217 45.12 4.88 5.06
N GLN A 218 45.53 3.63 5.30
CA GLN A 218 46.28 2.84 4.33
C GLN A 218 45.37 2.14 3.32
N ALA A 219 44.18 1.68 3.75
CA ALA A 219 43.26 0.93 2.90
C ALA A 219 42.41 1.81 1.97
N VAL A 220 42.15 3.07 2.33
CA VAL A 220 41.21 3.95 1.62
C VAL A 220 41.83 5.33 1.33
N ALA A 221 42.24 6.07 2.35
CA ALA A 221 42.63 7.47 2.17
C ALA A 221 43.88 7.65 1.30
N ASN A 222 44.97 6.90 1.57
CA ASN A 222 46.22 7.01 0.82
C ASN A 222 46.06 6.64 -0.67
N PRO A 223 45.43 5.50 -1.04
CA PRO A 223 45.16 5.18 -2.44
C PRO A 223 44.32 6.26 -3.14
N LEU A 224 43.30 6.79 -2.45
CA LEU A 224 42.41 7.79 -3.03
C LEU A 224 43.12 9.15 -3.21
N PHE A 225 43.90 9.60 -2.23
CA PHE A 225 44.71 10.80 -2.36
C PHE A 225 45.74 10.68 -3.47
N ALA A 226 46.39 9.51 -3.60
CA ALA A 226 47.30 9.24 -4.71
C ALA A 226 46.58 9.30 -6.07
N LYS A 227 45.39 8.70 -6.20
CA LYS A 227 44.56 8.74 -7.43
C LYS A 227 44.25 10.16 -7.90
N TYR A 228 44.00 11.07 -6.96
CA TYR A 228 43.64 12.46 -7.24
C TYR A 228 44.79 13.46 -7.11
N GLY A 229 46.01 13.00 -6.82
CA GLY A 229 47.19 13.87 -6.64
C GLY A 229 47.09 14.79 -5.43
N ILE A 230 46.33 14.41 -4.40
CA ILE A 230 46.11 15.22 -3.19
C ILE A 230 47.24 15.00 -2.19
N SER A 231 47.84 16.08 -1.68
CA SER A 231 48.73 16.07 -0.52
C SER A 231 48.28 17.11 0.50
N LEU A 232 47.78 16.66 1.66
CA LEU A 232 47.31 17.57 2.71
C LEU A 232 48.46 18.34 3.39
N SER A 233 49.69 17.82 3.33
CA SER A 233 50.90 18.52 3.79
C SER A 233 51.42 19.55 2.78
N SER A 234 50.92 19.54 1.55
CA SER A 234 51.24 20.50 0.50
C SER A 234 49.94 21.03 -0.15
N PRO A 235 49.21 21.96 0.50
CA PRO A 235 47.89 22.42 0.05
C PRO A 235 47.83 22.95 -1.39
N ALA A 236 48.96 23.32 -1.99
CA ALA A 236 49.06 23.68 -3.41
C ALA A 236 48.48 22.61 -4.36
N THR A 237 48.52 21.32 -3.99
CA THR A 237 47.95 20.26 -4.83
C THR A 237 46.42 20.36 -4.94
N LEU A 238 45.75 20.96 -3.95
CA LEU A 238 44.30 21.13 -3.94
C LEU A 238 43.80 22.11 -5.00
N ALA A 239 44.69 22.97 -5.54
CA ALA A 239 44.36 23.86 -6.64
C ALA A 239 44.08 23.10 -7.96
N GLN A 240 44.56 21.85 -8.08
CA GLN A 240 44.38 21.02 -9.28
C GLN A 240 43.06 20.23 -9.28
N MET A 241 42.31 20.31 -8.17
CA MET A 241 41.01 19.67 -7.98
C MET A 241 39.89 20.61 -8.43
N ASP A 242 39.65 20.61 -9.74
CA ASP A 242 38.44 21.22 -10.28
C ASP A 242 37.17 20.55 -9.72
N GLN A 243 36.03 21.17 -9.97
CA GLN A 243 34.74 20.73 -9.44
C GLN A 243 34.40 19.28 -9.82
N THR A 244 34.79 18.88 -11.02
CA THR A 244 34.64 17.52 -11.54
C THR A 244 35.40 16.52 -10.68
N LYS A 245 36.71 16.76 -10.48
CA LYS A 245 37.57 15.88 -9.69
C LYS A 245 37.15 15.82 -8.23
N ARG A 246 36.62 16.92 -7.67
CA ARG A 246 36.08 16.92 -6.30
C ARG A 246 34.84 16.03 -6.18
N GLY A 247 33.92 16.10 -7.13
CA GLY A 247 32.75 15.22 -7.16
C GLY A 247 33.12 13.75 -7.32
N LEU A 248 34.00 13.43 -8.27
CA LEU A 248 34.49 12.06 -8.49
C LEU A 248 35.26 11.52 -7.28
N PHE A 249 36.05 12.36 -6.60
CA PHE A 249 36.72 12.00 -5.36
C PHE A 249 35.73 11.56 -4.28
N LEU A 250 34.61 12.28 -4.13
CA LEU A 250 33.58 11.91 -3.16
C LEU A 250 32.89 10.59 -3.53
N LEU A 251 32.58 10.38 -4.81
CA LEU A 251 31.97 9.13 -5.27
C LEU A 251 32.91 7.94 -5.07
N ASP A 252 34.18 8.08 -5.44
CA ASP A 252 35.18 7.03 -5.20
C ASP A 252 35.40 6.78 -3.69
N LEU A 253 35.35 7.83 -2.85
CA LEU A 253 35.41 7.67 -1.41
C LEU A 253 34.21 6.88 -0.88
N TYR A 254 33.00 7.22 -1.33
CA TYR A 254 31.78 6.50 -0.99
C TYR A 254 31.88 5.03 -1.40
N ASP A 255 32.17 4.77 -2.68
CA ASP A 255 32.26 3.42 -3.22
C ASP A 255 33.35 2.61 -2.48
N SER A 256 34.51 3.23 -2.21
CA SER A 256 35.59 2.56 -1.45
C SER A 256 35.17 2.18 -0.04
N LEU A 257 34.39 3.02 0.64
CA LEU A 257 33.92 2.77 2.00
C LEU A 257 32.77 1.76 2.06
N MET A 258 31.86 1.80 1.08
CA MET A 258 30.71 0.90 1.02
C MET A 258 31.11 -0.57 0.88
N LYS A 259 32.29 -0.87 0.32
CA LYS A 259 32.86 -2.24 0.30
C LYS A 259 32.94 -2.90 1.69
N TYR A 260 33.01 -2.12 2.77
CA TYR A 260 33.24 -2.62 4.12
C TYR A 260 31.97 -2.78 4.96
N THR A 261 30.79 -2.46 4.41
CA THR A 261 29.51 -2.52 5.17
C THR A 261 28.97 -3.94 5.36
N GLY A 262 29.30 -4.86 4.45
CA GLY A 262 28.63 -6.17 4.35
C GLY A 262 27.27 -6.11 3.65
N THR A 263 26.99 -5.01 2.94
CA THR A 263 25.78 -4.82 2.14
C THR A 263 26.14 -4.59 0.68
N ASP A 264 25.22 -4.89 -0.23
CA ASP A 264 25.32 -4.45 -1.62
C ASP A 264 25.37 -2.91 -1.68
N TYR A 265 25.93 -2.38 -2.75
CA TYR A 265 26.12 -0.94 -2.95
C TYR A 265 24.78 -0.27 -3.25
N ILE A 266 24.49 0.79 -2.50
CA ILE A 266 23.33 1.66 -2.76
C ILE A 266 23.79 2.77 -3.70
N ASP A 267 23.11 2.91 -4.83
CA ASP A 267 23.43 3.92 -5.83
C ASP A 267 22.27 4.90 -6.06
N TYR A 268 22.58 6.10 -6.57
CA TYR A 268 21.61 7.20 -6.68
C TYR A 268 20.45 6.85 -7.63
N TRP A 269 20.69 6.03 -8.67
CA TRP A 269 19.69 5.68 -9.66
C TRP A 269 18.48 5.00 -9.02
N MET A 270 18.69 4.22 -7.95
CA MET A 270 17.67 3.44 -7.26
C MET A 270 16.54 4.34 -6.75
N ASN A 271 16.89 5.42 -6.05
CA ASN A 271 15.91 6.38 -5.56
C ASN A 271 15.29 7.18 -6.70
N LEU A 272 16.10 7.58 -7.69
CA LEU A 272 15.65 8.43 -8.79
C LEU A 272 14.51 7.75 -9.59
N VAL A 273 14.59 6.43 -9.78
CA VAL A 273 13.55 5.62 -10.44
C VAL A 273 12.55 4.96 -9.49
N GLN A 274 12.51 5.37 -8.22
CA GLN A 274 11.62 4.81 -7.19
C GLN A 274 11.72 3.28 -7.09
N TRP A 275 12.93 2.73 -7.13
CA TRP A 275 13.22 1.31 -6.96
C TRP A 275 13.80 1.02 -5.58
N SER A 276 13.49 -0.17 -5.05
CA SER A 276 14.10 -0.69 -3.83
C SER A 276 14.20 -2.22 -3.87
N PRO A 277 15.16 -2.83 -3.15
CA PRO A 277 15.24 -4.28 -3.00
C PRO A 277 13.95 -4.89 -2.43
N SER A 278 13.26 -4.19 -1.52
CA SER A 278 11.98 -4.64 -0.97
C SER A 278 10.87 -4.71 -2.01
N LEU A 279 10.83 -3.76 -2.94
CA LEU A 279 9.89 -3.81 -4.06
C LEU A 279 10.16 -5.07 -4.88
N THR A 280 11.42 -5.28 -5.28
CA THR A 280 11.85 -6.48 -6.03
C THR A 280 11.48 -7.78 -5.33
N GLN A 281 11.75 -7.91 -4.03
CA GLN A 281 11.41 -9.11 -3.25
C GLN A 281 9.89 -9.35 -3.19
N THR A 282 9.10 -8.29 -3.08
CA THR A 282 7.63 -8.38 -3.07
C THR A 282 7.07 -8.82 -4.43
N GLN A 283 7.73 -8.44 -5.54
CA GLN A 283 7.29 -8.77 -6.90
C GLN A 283 7.83 -10.09 -7.46
N GLY A 284 8.53 -10.90 -6.65
CA GLY A 284 9.07 -12.22 -7.05
C GLY A 284 10.54 -12.21 -7.50
N SER A 285 11.16 -11.04 -7.59
CA SER A 285 12.58 -10.82 -7.95
C SER A 285 13.00 -11.15 -9.39
N GLY A 286 12.05 -11.33 -10.31
CA GLY A 286 12.29 -11.67 -11.72
C GLY A 286 12.33 -13.17 -12.00
N SER A 287 12.03 -14.02 -11.02
CA SER A 287 12.36 -15.46 -11.04
C SER A 287 11.76 -16.27 -12.20
N ASP A 288 10.58 -15.87 -12.68
CA ASP A 288 9.87 -16.51 -13.79
C ASP A 288 10.10 -15.81 -15.13
N THR A 289 11.03 -14.85 -15.20
CA THR A 289 11.33 -14.07 -16.41
C THR A 289 12.69 -14.41 -16.99
N THR A 290 12.75 -14.42 -18.34
CA THR A 290 14.00 -14.51 -19.10
C THR A 290 14.21 -13.22 -19.89
N ILE A 291 15.38 -12.59 -19.70
CA ILE A 291 15.85 -11.40 -20.42
C ILE A 291 16.89 -11.83 -21.47
N GLY A 292 16.76 -11.33 -22.69
CA GLY A 292 17.76 -11.45 -23.74
C GLY A 292 18.70 -10.25 -23.70
N LEU A 293 19.99 -10.50 -23.49
CA LEU A 293 21.05 -9.49 -23.54
C LEU A 293 21.72 -9.53 -24.91
N LEU A 294 21.44 -8.52 -25.74
CA LEU A 294 22.11 -8.34 -27.03
C LEU A 294 23.26 -7.33 -26.86
N ASP A 295 24.43 -7.83 -26.48
CA ASP A 295 25.58 -7.02 -26.08
C ASP A 295 26.88 -7.83 -26.21
N PHE A 296 28.03 -7.22 -25.95
CA PHE A 296 29.33 -7.89 -25.90
C PHE A 296 29.35 -9.11 -24.97
N THR A 297 30.34 -9.98 -25.19
CA THR A 297 30.55 -11.18 -24.37
C THR A 297 30.59 -10.85 -22.88
N VAL A 298 29.75 -11.51 -22.09
CA VAL A 298 29.81 -11.46 -20.63
C VAL A 298 30.87 -12.48 -20.18
N SER A 299 32.01 -11.99 -19.72
CA SER A 299 33.12 -12.81 -19.21
C SER A 299 33.67 -12.20 -17.93
N GLY A 300 34.17 -13.01 -17.00
CA GLY A 300 34.58 -12.56 -15.66
C GLY A 300 33.67 -13.04 -14.53
N ASN A 301 33.89 -12.52 -13.31
CA ASN A 301 33.44 -13.13 -12.04
C ASN A 301 31.94 -12.91 -11.66
N THR A 302 31.39 -13.96 -11.03
CA THR A 302 30.13 -14.30 -10.33
C THR A 302 28.85 -13.44 -10.35
N THR A 303 28.88 -12.10 -10.43
CA THR A 303 27.69 -11.27 -10.11
C THR A 303 26.52 -11.51 -11.06
N VAL A 304 26.83 -11.58 -12.37
CA VAL A 304 25.85 -11.73 -13.46
C VAL A 304 25.81 -13.16 -13.99
N SER A 305 26.94 -13.86 -13.96
CA SER A 305 27.12 -15.17 -14.62
C SER A 305 26.20 -16.26 -14.08
N GLN A 306 25.81 -16.19 -12.80
CA GLN A 306 24.89 -17.14 -12.18
C GLN A 306 23.48 -17.12 -12.80
N ASN A 307 23.10 -16.01 -13.42
CA ASN A 307 21.81 -15.83 -14.05
C ASN A 307 21.86 -16.10 -15.56
N ILE A 308 23.05 -16.23 -16.16
CA ILE A 308 23.21 -16.54 -17.58
C ILE A 308 22.93 -18.02 -17.81
N VAL A 309 21.81 -18.32 -18.46
CA VAL A 309 21.37 -19.70 -18.76
C VAL A 309 21.81 -20.19 -20.14
N ALA A 310 22.14 -19.26 -21.04
CA ALA A 310 22.70 -19.57 -22.35
C ALA A 310 23.50 -18.38 -22.88
N TYR A 311 24.61 -18.67 -23.56
CA TYR A 311 25.49 -17.66 -24.15
C TYR A 311 25.97 -18.12 -25.53
N SER A 312 25.89 -17.23 -26.52
CA SER A 312 26.41 -17.44 -27.88
C SER A 312 26.76 -16.11 -28.55
N GLY A 313 27.29 -16.12 -29.77
CA GLY A 313 27.61 -14.90 -30.50
C GLY A 313 28.52 -15.15 -31.70
N VAL A 314 28.75 -14.10 -32.49
CA VAL A 314 29.63 -14.14 -33.68
C VAL A 314 31.11 -14.09 -33.31
N SER A 315 31.43 -13.61 -32.10
CA SER A 315 32.78 -13.60 -31.55
C SER A 315 32.78 -13.72 -30.02
N GLN A 316 33.97 -13.83 -29.42
CA GLN A 316 34.19 -13.76 -27.97
C GLN A 316 34.71 -12.38 -27.53
N PHE A 317 34.57 -11.34 -28.37
CA PHE A 317 35.04 -10.01 -28.04
C PHE A 317 34.31 -9.44 -26.81
N THR A 318 35.08 -8.83 -25.91
CA THR A 318 34.58 -8.20 -24.68
C THR A 318 35.47 -7.01 -24.32
N ASN A 319 34.85 -5.97 -23.78
CA ASN A 319 35.51 -4.83 -23.14
C ASN A 319 34.92 -4.55 -21.75
N GLY A 320 34.18 -5.52 -21.17
CA GLY A 320 33.47 -5.39 -19.90
C GLY A 320 32.07 -4.77 -20.00
N HIS A 321 31.66 -4.21 -21.13
CA HIS A 321 30.35 -3.54 -21.27
C HIS A 321 29.16 -4.48 -21.06
N GLY A 322 29.18 -5.70 -21.63
CA GLY A 322 28.11 -6.67 -21.42
C GLY A 322 27.92 -7.07 -19.95
N VAL A 323 29.01 -7.14 -19.18
CA VAL A 323 28.95 -7.38 -17.71
C VAL A 323 28.32 -6.19 -17.00
N ALA A 324 28.74 -4.96 -17.35
CA ALA A 324 28.17 -3.74 -16.78
C ALA A 324 26.66 -3.64 -17.02
N VAL A 325 26.20 -3.86 -18.25
CA VAL A 325 24.77 -3.88 -18.61
C VAL A 325 24.03 -5.00 -17.88
N GLY A 326 24.57 -6.22 -17.88
CA GLY A 326 23.99 -7.37 -17.17
C GLY A 326 23.82 -7.13 -15.67
N SER A 327 24.78 -6.44 -15.05
CA SER A 327 24.80 -6.21 -13.61
C SER A 327 23.64 -5.30 -13.13
N LEU A 328 23.20 -4.34 -13.95
CA LEU A 328 22.04 -3.49 -13.65
C LEU A 328 20.71 -4.23 -13.79
N MET A 329 20.65 -5.27 -14.64
CA MET A 329 19.45 -6.09 -14.79
C MET A 329 19.33 -7.11 -13.66
N VAL A 330 20.40 -7.89 -13.42
CA VAL A 330 20.34 -9.14 -12.64
C VAL A 330 21.44 -9.28 -11.59
N GLY A 331 22.15 -8.21 -11.21
CA GLY A 331 23.09 -8.25 -10.10
C GLY A 331 22.42 -8.75 -8.81
N ALA A 332 23.08 -9.66 -8.11
CA ALA A 332 22.52 -10.30 -6.92
C ALA A 332 22.23 -9.32 -5.78
N HIS A 333 21.34 -9.75 -4.88
CA HIS A 333 21.10 -9.10 -3.59
C HIS A 333 21.69 -10.01 -2.51
N ASP A 334 23.01 -10.04 -2.40
CA ASP A 334 23.75 -11.03 -1.60
C ASP A 334 24.70 -10.41 -0.56
N GLY A 335 24.63 -9.09 -0.40
CA GLY A 335 25.49 -8.33 0.51
C GLY A 335 26.84 -7.94 -0.09
N ALA A 336 27.03 -8.12 -1.41
CA ALA A 336 28.27 -7.78 -2.10
C ALA A 336 28.02 -7.18 -3.50
N GLY A 337 28.89 -6.25 -3.90
CA GLY A 337 28.81 -5.68 -5.25
C GLY A 337 27.54 -4.89 -5.50
N ILE A 338 27.08 -4.85 -6.74
CA ILE A 338 25.93 -4.03 -7.12
C ILE A 338 24.62 -4.84 -7.16
N MET A 339 23.50 -4.13 -7.03
CA MET A 339 22.17 -4.72 -7.16
C MET A 339 21.57 -4.49 -8.54
N GLY A 340 21.05 -5.56 -9.14
CA GLY A 340 20.17 -5.48 -10.29
C GLY A 340 18.71 -5.29 -9.88
N ILE A 341 17.88 -4.78 -10.79
CA ILE A 341 16.44 -4.60 -10.56
C ILE A 341 15.73 -5.95 -10.38
N ALA A 342 16.11 -6.97 -11.16
CA ALA A 342 15.50 -8.30 -11.19
C ALA A 342 16.56 -9.40 -10.96
N PRO A 343 17.07 -9.54 -9.72
CA PRO A 343 18.26 -10.34 -9.40
C PRO A 343 18.11 -11.85 -9.63
N LYS A 344 16.88 -12.35 -9.81
CA LYS A 344 16.59 -13.76 -10.11
C LYS A 344 16.11 -14.00 -11.54
N ALA A 345 16.05 -12.96 -12.38
CA ALA A 345 15.73 -13.15 -13.79
C ALA A 345 16.84 -13.91 -14.49
N LYS A 346 16.44 -14.82 -15.39
CA LYS A 346 17.37 -15.56 -16.23
C LYS A 346 17.83 -14.67 -17.37
N VAL A 347 19.07 -14.84 -17.82
CA VAL A 347 19.64 -14.10 -18.94
C VAL A 347 20.06 -15.08 -20.03
N ILE A 348 19.58 -14.86 -21.24
CA ILE A 348 20.19 -15.43 -22.46
C ILE A 348 21.02 -14.30 -23.04
N ALA A 349 22.31 -14.53 -23.29
CA ALA A 349 23.19 -13.49 -23.82
C ALA A 349 23.67 -13.85 -25.22
N TYR A 350 23.68 -12.86 -26.11
CA TYR A 350 24.16 -12.99 -27.48
C TYR A 350 25.09 -11.83 -27.84
N ASN A 351 26.30 -12.15 -28.31
CA ASN A 351 27.24 -11.17 -28.83
C ASN A 351 27.12 -10.98 -30.35
N PRO A 352 26.53 -9.87 -30.83
CA PRO A 352 26.45 -9.58 -32.27
C PRO A 352 27.70 -8.86 -32.80
N PHE A 353 28.69 -8.56 -31.95
CA PHE A 353 29.89 -7.81 -32.34
C PHE A 353 31.01 -8.76 -32.76
N ASP A 354 31.70 -8.39 -33.83
CA ASP A 354 32.89 -9.09 -34.29
C ASP A 354 34.14 -8.71 -33.46
N ALA A 355 35.31 -9.23 -33.84
CA ALA A 355 36.56 -8.98 -33.13
C ALA A 355 37.03 -7.52 -33.16
N THR A 356 36.46 -6.67 -34.03
CA THR A 356 36.74 -5.23 -34.10
C THR A 356 35.87 -4.41 -33.16
N GLY A 357 34.86 -5.04 -32.54
CA GLY A 357 33.87 -4.35 -31.72
C GLY A 357 32.79 -3.64 -32.54
N THR A 358 32.63 -4.00 -33.82
CA THR A 358 31.55 -3.52 -34.69
C THR A 358 30.54 -4.63 -34.97
N THR A 359 29.34 -4.26 -35.40
CA THR A 359 28.25 -5.20 -35.71
C THR A 359 27.51 -4.77 -36.98
N ASN A 360 26.65 -5.65 -37.49
CA ASN A 360 25.79 -5.39 -38.63
C ASN A 360 24.35 -5.86 -38.33
N TRP A 361 23.39 -5.42 -39.16
CA TRP A 361 21.97 -5.72 -38.98
C TRP A 361 21.63 -7.22 -39.08
N THR A 362 22.43 -8.00 -39.81
CA THR A 362 22.24 -9.46 -39.94
C THR A 362 22.59 -10.19 -38.64
N ASP A 363 23.70 -9.82 -38.01
CA ASP A 363 24.13 -10.40 -36.74
C ASP A 363 23.20 -9.99 -35.59
N ILE A 364 22.71 -8.75 -35.61
CA ILE A 364 21.64 -8.29 -34.71
C ILE A 364 20.37 -9.13 -34.88
N THR A 365 19.92 -9.36 -36.12
CA THR A 365 18.74 -10.18 -36.41
C THR A 365 18.92 -11.61 -35.91
N THR A 366 20.07 -12.21 -36.19
CA THR A 366 20.42 -13.56 -35.73
C THR A 366 20.47 -13.65 -34.21
N GLY A 367 21.02 -12.64 -33.55
CA GLY A 367 21.02 -12.54 -32.10
C GLY A 367 19.63 -12.53 -31.51
N ILE A 368 18.74 -11.68 -32.01
CA ILE A 368 17.35 -11.61 -31.53
C ILE A 368 16.63 -12.96 -31.68
N VAL A 369 16.80 -13.65 -32.82
CA VAL A 369 16.22 -14.98 -33.01
C VAL A 369 16.74 -15.96 -31.94
N ASN A 370 18.06 -16.01 -31.70
CA ASN A 370 18.65 -16.89 -30.69
C ASN A 370 18.20 -16.56 -29.26
N LEU A 371 18.09 -15.27 -28.92
CA LEU A 371 17.65 -14.82 -27.60
C LEU A 371 16.19 -15.23 -27.30
N THR A 372 15.34 -15.20 -28.32
CA THR A 372 13.88 -15.36 -28.17
C THR A 372 13.39 -16.76 -28.48
N THR A 373 14.23 -17.59 -29.10
CA THR A 373 13.91 -19.00 -29.38
C THR A 373 14.18 -19.84 -28.12
N GLY A 374 13.12 -20.39 -27.55
CA GLY A 374 13.23 -21.35 -26.45
C GLY A 374 13.79 -22.69 -26.92
N THR A 375 14.44 -23.40 -26.01
CA THR A 375 14.93 -24.77 -26.22
C THR A 375 14.26 -25.72 -25.23
N ALA A 376 14.58 -27.01 -25.31
CA ALA A 376 14.16 -27.97 -24.27
C ALA A 376 14.72 -27.61 -22.87
N ALA A 377 15.82 -26.86 -22.80
CA ALA A 377 16.49 -26.50 -21.54
C ALA A 377 15.99 -25.18 -20.92
N TYR A 378 15.48 -24.24 -21.74
CA TYR A 378 15.03 -22.93 -21.25
C TYR A 378 13.96 -22.30 -22.14
N LYS A 379 13.07 -21.50 -21.54
CA LYS A 379 12.13 -20.63 -22.26
C LYS A 379 12.90 -19.48 -22.91
N GLY A 380 12.53 -19.12 -24.14
CA GLY A 380 13.10 -17.96 -24.84
C GLY A 380 12.77 -16.65 -24.13
N ALA A 381 13.58 -15.62 -24.37
CA ALA A 381 13.40 -14.32 -23.74
C ALA A 381 12.10 -13.62 -24.17
N SER A 382 11.37 -13.06 -23.20
CA SER A 382 10.21 -12.18 -23.44
C SER A 382 10.60 -10.70 -23.50
N ILE A 383 11.89 -10.40 -23.24
CA ILE A 383 12.47 -9.06 -23.19
C ILE A 383 13.79 -9.13 -23.94
N VAL A 384 14.08 -8.19 -24.82
CA VAL A 384 15.41 -8.02 -25.42
C VAL A 384 15.93 -6.64 -25.05
N ASN A 385 17.01 -6.61 -24.28
CA ASN A 385 17.81 -5.41 -24.03
C ASN A 385 18.86 -5.29 -25.14
N ALA A 386 18.75 -4.25 -25.96
CA ALA A 386 19.69 -3.89 -27.01
C ALA A 386 20.41 -2.59 -26.63
N SER A 387 21.59 -2.74 -26.03
CA SER A 387 22.46 -1.63 -25.64
C SER A 387 23.43 -1.26 -26.79
N LEU A 388 22.87 -1.09 -27.98
CA LEU A 388 23.57 -0.80 -29.24
C LEU A 388 22.76 0.15 -30.12
N GLY A 389 23.42 0.86 -31.03
CA GLY A 389 22.78 1.83 -31.91
C GLY A 389 23.67 2.27 -33.07
N GLU A 390 23.12 3.12 -33.93
CA GLU A 390 23.82 3.75 -35.05
C GLU A 390 24.06 5.23 -34.74
N PRO A 391 25.26 5.78 -35.00
CA PRO A 391 25.56 7.19 -34.75
C PRO A 391 24.54 8.14 -35.41
N GLY A 392 24.13 9.17 -34.68
CA GLY A 392 23.26 10.22 -35.18
C GLY A 392 21.75 9.93 -35.09
N TYR A 393 21.36 8.77 -34.56
CA TYR A 393 19.95 8.37 -34.43
C TYR A 393 19.58 7.99 -33.00
N ALA A 394 18.40 8.39 -32.56
CA ALA A 394 17.70 7.83 -31.39
C ALA A 394 17.07 6.46 -31.70
N LEU A 395 16.56 6.30 -32.92
CA LEU A 395 16.15 5.03 -33.53
C LEU A 395 16.61 5.00 -34.98
N ALA A 396 17.58 4.13 -35.27
CA ALA A 396 18.14 3.96 -36.60
C ALA A 396 17.16 3.28 -37.57
N PRO A 397 17.08 3.69 -38.85
CA PRO A 397 16.22 3.05 -39.85
C PRO A 397 16.48 1.54 -40.06
N GLY A 398 17.72 1.07 -39.79
CA GLY A 398 18.09 -0.34 -39.93
C GLY A 398 17.31 -1.29 -39.00
N TRP A 399 16.72 -0.79 -37.91
CA TRP A 399 15.78 -1.57 -37.10
C TRP A 399 14.56 -2.03 -37.90
N GLY A 400 14.12 -1.25 -38.89
CA GLY A 400 13.06 -1.66 -39.81
C GLY A 400 13.46 -2.92 -40.60
N THR A 401 14.72 -3.01 -41.03
CA THR A 401 15.26 -4.21 -41.71
C THR A 401 15.26 -5.42 -40.78
N VAL A 402 15.68 -5.25 -39.52
CA VAL A 402 15.67 -6.32 -38.51
C VAL A 402 14.24 -6.84 -38.30
N PHE A 403 13.28 -5.96 -38.02
CA PHE A 403 11.89 -6.37 -37.78
C PHE A 403 11.18 -6.89 -39.03
N SER A 404 11.57 -6.42 -40.23
CA SER A 404 11.09 -7.02 -41.48
C SER A 404 11.52 -8.48 -41.63
N SER A 405 12.74 -8.81 -41.21
CA SER A 405 13.27 -10.19 -41.25
C SER A 405 12.61 -11.07 -40.19
N LEU A 406 12.28 -10.49 -39.04
CA LEU A 406 11.52 -11.17 -37.97
C LEU A 406 10.04 -11.33 -38.29
N ALA A 407 9.49 -10.64 -39.30
CA ALA A 407 8.08 -10.77 -39.69
C ALA A 407 7.79 -12.01 -40.54
N ALA A 408 8.79 -12.82 -40.90
CA ALA A 408 8.60 -14.06 -41.62
C ALA A 408 7.80 -15.09 -40.80
N PRO A 409 7.01 -16.01 -41.42
CA PRO A 409 6.13 -16.93 -40.68
C PRO A 409 6.81 -17.76 -39.58
N ALA A 410 8.09 -18.09 -39.74
CA ALA A 410 8.87 -18.87 -38.77
C ALA A 410 9.29 -18.06 -37.52
N THR A 411 9.32 -16.72 -37.61
CA THR A 411 9.86 -15.80 -36.59
C THR A 411 8.85 -14.73 -36.17
N SER A 412 7.71 -14.60 -36.85
CA SER A 412 6.70 -13.55 -36.63
C SER A 412 6.09 -13.57 -35.22
N ALA A 413 6.10 -14.72 -34.57
CA ALA A 413 5.69 -14.86 -33.17
C ALA A 413 6.62 -14.12 -32.20
N ILE A 414 7.89 -13.87 -32.57
CA ILE A 414 8.88 -13.16 -31.76
C ILE A 414 8.45 -11.69 -31.58
N ALA A 415 8.21 -10.99 -32.69
CA ALA A 415 7.82 -9.57 -32.66
C ALA A 415 6.51 -9.34 -31.89
N GLY A 416 5.57 -10.28 -31.96
CA GLY A 416 4.29 -10.19 -31.25
C GLY A 416 4.34 -10.51 -29.75
N LYS A 417 5.45 -11.05 -29.23
CA LYS A 417 5.56 -11.58 -27.84
C LYS A 417 6.84 -11.13 -27.10
N THR A 418 7.54 -10.14 -27.63
CA THR A 418 8.81 -9.67 -27.06
C THR A 418 8.76 -8.17 -26.84
N VAL A 419 9.19 -7.72 -25.67
CA VAL A 419 9.45 -6.30 -25.39
C VAL A 419 10.87 -5.97 -25.81
N PHE A 420 11.03 -5.03 -26.74
CA PHE A 420 12.34 -4.55 -27.19
C PHE A 420 12.68 -3.25 -26.49
N VAL A 421 13.76 -3.24 -25.72
CA VAL A 421 14.30 -2.08 -25.02
C VAL A 421 15.61 -1.68 -25.70
N ILE A 422 15.66 -0.49 -26.29
CA ILE A 422 16.76 -0.04 -27.15
C ILE A 422 17.33 1.26 -26.59
N ALA A 423 18.65 1.30 -26.36
CA ALA A 423 19.34 2.51 -25.96
C ALA A 423 19.33 3.55 -27.10
N SER A 424 19.09 4.83 -26.79
CA SER A 424 18.93 5.86 -27.83
C SER A 424 20.24 6.32 -28.47
N GLY A 425 21.40 5.97 -27.94
CA GLY A 425 22.69 6.40 -28.49
C GLY A 425 23.28 7.63 -27.79
N ASN A 426 24.56 7.90 -28.06
CA ASN A 426 25.43 8.71 -27.20
C ASN A 426 26.08 9.92 -27.92
N ASP A 427 25.45 10.46 -28.96
CA ASP A 427 26.00 11.57 -29.78
C ASP A 427 25.51 12.97 -29.33
N GLY A 428 24.56 13.03 -28.39
CA GLY A 428 23.95 14.28 -27.91
C GLY A 428 23.06 14.96 -28.95
N VAL A 429 22.52 14.21 -29.91
CA VAL A 429 21.71 14.77 -31.00
C VAL A 429 20.21 14.58 -30.79
N SER A 430 19.43 15.56 -31.23
CA SER A 430 17.97 15.42 -31.36
C SER A 430 17.65 14.86 -32.74
N GLN A 431 17.00 13.69 -32.81
CA GLN A 431 16.64 13.08 -34.08
C GLN A 431 15.59 13.92 -34.82
N THR A 432 15.86 14.20 -36.10
CA THR A 432 14.96 14.93 -36.99
C THR A 432 14.43 14.06 -38.14
N ALA A 433 15.15 13.01 -38.49
CA ALA A 433 14.78 12.10 -39.57
C ALA A 433 13.70 11.10 -39.13
N ASN A 434 12.62 11.03 -39.91
CA ASN A 434 11.57 10.02 -39.74
C ASN A 434 12.08 8.62 -40.13
N VAL A 435 11.44 7.59 -39.57
CA VAL A 435 11.76 6.18 -39.84
C VAL A 435 10.53 5.48 -40.43
N THR A 436 10.69 4.78 -41.54
CA THR A 436 9.62 3.96 -42.11
C THR A 436 9.35 2.75 -41.21
N TRP A 437 8.10 2.52 -40.84
CA TRP A 437 7.67 1.50 -39.88
C TRP A 437 6.36 0.82 -40.29
N ASP A 438 6.41 -0.49 -40.52
CA ASP A 438 5.21 -1.29 -40.82
C ASP A 438 4.50 -1.69 -39.51
N PHE A 439 3.58 -0.85 -39.03
CA PHE A 439 2.85 -1.05 -37.76
C PHE A 439 2.03 -2.35 -37.69
N ALA A 440 1.76 -3.00 -38.83
CA ALA A 440 1.07 -4.29 -38.85
C ALA A 440 2.02 -5.46 -38.57
N LYS A 441 3.33 -5.28 -38.77
CA LYS A 441 4.34 -6.35 -38.68
C LYS A 441 5.40 -6.10 -37.63
N TYR A 442 5.75 -4.84 -37.38
CA TYR A 442 6.85 -4.47 -36.51
C TYR A 442 6.34 -4.23 -35.09
N PRO A 443 7.13 -4.58 -34.06
CA PRO A 443 6.73 -4.41 -32.68
C PRO A 443 6.69 -2.93 -32.28
N ASP A 444 5.98 -2.63 -31.19
CA ASP A 444 6.23 -1.40 -30.45
C ASP A 444 7.52 -1.57 -29.64
N VAL A 445 8.39 -0.57 -29.67
CA VAL A 445 9.69 -0.57 -28.98
C VAL A 445 9.69 0.43 -27.84
N LEU A 446 10.55 0.22 -26.84
CA LEU A 446 10.89 1.19 -25.80
C LEU A 446 12.27 1.77 -26.12
N LEU A 447 12.32 3.08 -26.38
CA LEU A 447 13.56 3.82 -26.57
C LEU A 447 13.98 4.45 -25.25
N VAL A 448 15.26 4.32 -24.89
CA VAL A 448 15.74 4.72 -23.57
C VAL A 448 16.86 5.74 -23.68
N GLY A 449 16.58 6.97 -23.22
CA GLY A 449 17.57 8.03 -23.01
C GLY A 449 18.20 7.99 -21.62
N SER A 450 19.26 8.77 -21.44
CA SER A 450 20.00 8.87 -20.19
C SER A 450 19.74 10.20 -19.49
N VAL A 451 19.53 10.16 -18.18
CA VAL A 451 19.61 11.33 -17.29
C VAL A 451 20.75 11.21 -16.29
N ASN A 452 21.22 12.35 -15.81
CA ASN A 452 22.15 12.44 -14.68
C ASN A 452 21.45 12.29 -13.33
N ALA A 453 22.22 12.37 -12.24
CA ALA A 453 21.71 12.20 -10.88
C ALA A 453 20.65 13.25 -10.44
N ALA A 454 20.60 14.41 -11.11
CA ALA A 454 19.58 15.44 -10.88
C ALA A 454 18.33 15.28 -11.76
N GLY A 455 18.30 14.28 -12.64
CA GLY A 455 17.21 14.06 -13.58
C GLY A 455 17.28 14.93 -14.84
N TYR A 456 18.38 15.67 -15.07
CA TYR A 456 18.58 16.37 -16.34
C TYR A 456 19.05 15.40 -17.41
N ILE A 457 18.62 15.63 -18.66
CA ILE A 457 19.08 14.84 -19.80
C ILE A 457 20.62 14.88 -19.88
N SER A 458 21.24 13.72 -20.01
CA SER A 458 22.69 13.63 -20.17
C SER A 458 23.10 14.29 -21.49
N ASN A 459 24.15 15.10 -21.49
CA ASN A 459 24.61 15.83 -22.68
C ASN A 459 24.98 14.93 -23.88
N PHE A 460 25.30 13.66 -23.62
CA PHE A 460 25.54 12.67 -24.66
C PHE A 460 24.27 11.95 -25.13
N SER A 461 23.16 12.00 -24.39
CA SER A 461 21.96 11.23 -24.74
C SER A 461 21.33 11.75 -26.01
N ASN A 462 21.19 10.89 -27.02
CA ASN A 462 20.34 11.22 -28.16
C ASN A 462 18.88 11.31 -27.70
N THR A 463 18.14 12.27 -28.26
CA THR A 463 16.73 12.52 -27.94
C THR A 463 15.86 12.27 -29.17
N PRO A 464 14.57 11.90 -28.99
CA PRO A 464 13.71 11.52 -30.10
C PRO A 464 13.32 12.71 -30.99
N GLY A 465 13.44 13.94 -30.49
CA GLY A 465 12.97 15.12 -31.19
C GLY A 465 11.49 15.01 -31.55
N ASN A 466 11.14 15.52 -32.73
CA ASN A 466 9.81 15.34 -33.33
C ASN A 466 9.81 14.32 -34.47
N ALA A 467 10.84 13.47 -34.55
CA ALA A 467 10.89 12.39 -35.52
C ALA A 467 9.74 11.39 -35.29
N CYS A 468 9.29 10.79 -36.39
CA CYS A 468 8.10 9.97 -36.41
C CYS A 468 8.33 8.63 -37.11
N LEU A 469 7.59 7.62 -36.65
CA LEU A 469 7.39 6.37 -37.36
C LEU A 469 6.34 6.55 -38.45
N LEU A 470 6.73 6.44 -39.71
CA LEU A 470 5.84 6.61 -40.85
C LEU A 470 5.45 5.26 -41.44
N ALA A 471 4.16 5.04 -41.66
CA ALA A 471 3.70 3.86 -42.38
C ALA A 471 4.30 3.83 -43.81
N PRO A 472 4.57 2.66 -44.39
CA PRO A 472 5.12 2.56 -45.74
C PRO A 472 4.29 3.36 -46.75
N GLY A 473 4.95 4.24 -47.51
CA GLY A 473 4.31 5.10 -48.51
C GLY A 473 3.64 6.36 -47.98
N THR A 474 3.77 6.69 -46.69
CA THR A 474 3.24 7.94 -46.12
C THR A 474 4.35 8.94 -45.78
N THR A 475 3.99 10.22 -45.75
CA THR A 475 4.88 11.33 -45.37
C THR A 475 4.36 12.13 -44.17
N VAL A 476 3.13 11.85 -43.72
CA VAL A 476 2.44 12.56 -42.64
C VAL A 476 2.47 11.73 -41.37
N CYS A 477 2.99 12.32 -40.30
CA CYS A 477 2.98 11.69 -38.97
C CYS A 477 1.57 11.66 -38.39
N GLN A 478 1.13 10.49 -37.91
CA GLN A 478 -0.14 10.34 -37.21
C GLN A 478 0.06 10.52 -35.70
N PRO A 479 -0.96 11.01 -34.96
CA PRO A 479 -0.91 11.05 -33.50
C PRO A 479 -0.58 9.67 -32.91
N GLY A 480 0.34 9.61 -31.94
CA GLY A 480 0.79 8.37 -31.33
C GLY A 480 1.92 7.66 -32.10
N ASN A 481 2.37 8.17 -33.24
CA ASN A 481 3.47 7.61 -34.02
C ASN A 481 4.81 8.36 -33.83
N TYR A 482 4.85 9.40 -33.00
CA TYR A 482 6.11 10.08 -32.74
C TYR A 482 7.05 9.16 -31.95
N LEU A 483 8.36 9.32 -32.15
CA LEU A 483 9.35 8.59 -31.36
C LEU A 483 9.25 8.95 -29.87
N LYS A 484 8.94 10.21 -29.55
CA LYS A 484 8.72 10.67 -28.17
C LYS A 484 7.59 9.94 -27.43
N ASP A 485 6.60 9.40 -28.16
CA ASP A 485 5.51 8.61 -27.56
C ASP A 485 5.97 7.22 -27.05
N ARG A 486 7.16 6.78 -27.50
CA ARG A 486 7.82 5.48 -27.21
C ARG A 486 9.16 5.64 -26.51
N PHE A 487 9.51 6.87 -26.15
CA PHE A 487 10.77 7.21 -25.52
C PHE A 487 10.53 7.51 -24.04
N LEU A 488 11.39 7.00 -23.18
CA LEU A 488 11.46 7.39 -21.78
C LEU A 488 12.94 7.51 -21.40
N VAL A 489 13.22 8.18 -20.29
CA VAL A 489 14.59 8.29 -19.78
C VAL A 489 14.77 7.43 -18.54
N ALA A 490 15.96 6.91 -18.36
CA ALA A 490 16.40 6.32 -17.09
C ALA A 490 17.79 6.87 -16.74
N PRO A 491 18.24 6.76 -15.48
CA PRO A 491 19.59 7.17 -15.13
C PRO A 491 20.59 6.39 -15.98
N GLY A 492 21.61 7.07 -16.47
CA GLY A 492 22.65 6.44 -17.30
C GLY A 492 24.02 7.10 -17.19
N GLU A 493 24.23 8.02 -16.25
CA GLU A 493 25.45 8.82 -16.15
C GLU A 493 26.11 8.68 -14.78
N LEU A 494 27.36 8.20 -14.75
CA LEU A 494 28.10 7.88 -13.53
C LEU A 494 27.40 6.81 -12.68
N ILE A 495 26.77 5.84 -13.33
CA ILE A 495 26.16 4.68 -12.66
C ILE A 495 27.25 3.73 -12.20
N LEU A 496 27.10 3.21 -10.98
CA LEU A 496 27.94 2.15 -10.47
C LEU A 496 27.58 0.81 -11.10
N VAL A 497 28.54 0.20 -11.77
CA VAL A 497 28.39 -1.08 -12.47
C VAL A 497 29.51 -2.06 -12.09
N ASP A 498 29.30 -3.34 -12.37
CA ASP A 498 30.36 -4.36 -12.27
C ASP A 498 31.40 -4.12 -13.38
N ASN A 499 32.69 -4.17 -13.02
CA ASN A 499 33.79 -3.92 -13.95
C ASN A 499 34.33 -5.19 -14.64
N GLY A 500 33.76 -6.37 -14.37
CA GLY A 500 34.18 -7.67 -14.90
C GLY A 500 35.43 -8.28 -14.24
N ALA A 501 36.10 -7.53 -13.37
CA ALA A 501 37.33 -7.92 -12.67
C ALA A 501 37.11 -8.15 -11.16
N GLY A 502 35.87 -8.34 -10.71
CA GLY A 502 35.52 -8.55 -9.30
C GLY A 502 35.47 -7.26 -8.47
N GLY A 503 35.30 -6.11 -9.12
CA GLY A 503 35.07 -4.82 -8.47
C GLY A 503 33.98 -4.02 -9.19
N VAL A 504 33.87 -2.75 -8.83
CA VAL A 504 32.89 -1.82 -9.41
C VAL A 504 33.58 -0.65 -10.10
N SER A 505 32.90 -0.03 -11.06
CA SER A 505 33.33 1.22 -11.69
C SER A 505 32.13 2.11 -12.01
N ARG A 506 32.38 3.42 -12.10
CA ARG A 506 31.39 4.42 -12.52
C ARG A 506 31.45 4.57 -14.03
N GLN A 507 30.34 4.36 -14.73
CA GLN A 507 30.26 4.46 -16.19
C GLN A 507 29.07 5.30 -16.64
N SER A 508 29.12 5.80 -17.88
CA SER A 508 28.08 6.64 -18.47
C SER A 508 27.71 6.17 -19.88
N GLY A 509 26.41 6.11 -20.17
CA GLY A 509 25.86 5.79 -21.49
C GLY A 509 24.36 5.48 -21.43
N THR A 510 23.65 5.74 -22.53
CA THR A 510 22.25 5.28 -22.71
C THR A 510 22.14 3.75 -22.65
N SER A 511 23.24 3.05 -22.96
CA SER A 511 23.39 1.60 -22.79
C SER A 511 23.29 1.12 -21.34
N LEU A 512 23.48 2.01 -20.35
CA LEU A 512 23.30 1.73 -18.91
C LEU A 512 21.91 2.14 -18.40
N ALA A 513 21.21 3.02 -19.12
CA ALA A 513 19.84 3.38 -18.83
C ALA A 513 18.85 2.28 -19.30
N ALA A 514 19.05 1.73 -20.50
CA ALA A 514 18.26 0.65 -21.07
C ALA A 514 18.07 -0.58 -20.14
N PRO A 515 19.11 -1.15 -19.50
CA PRO A 515 18.94 -2.32 -18.63
C PRO A 515 18.07 -2.05 -17.40
N LEU A 516 17.98 -0.80 -16.93
CA LEU A 516 17.07 -0.44 -15.84
C LEU A 516 15.60 -0.60 -16.28
N VAL A 517 15.29 -0.23 -17.52
CA VAL A 517 13.95 -0.41 -18.11
C VAL A 517 13.68 -1.91 -18.32
N SER A 518 14.63 -2.67 -18.85
CA SER A 518 14.50 -4.12 -19.02
C SER A 518 14.27 -4.86 -17.69
N GLY A 519 14.98 -4.46 -16.62
CA GLY A 519 14.75 -4.98 -15.28
C GLY A 519 13.36 -4.66 -14.74
N ALA A 520 12.85 -3.44 -14.96
CA ALA A 520 11.50 -3.06 -14.55
C ALA A 520 10.42 -3.88 -15.29
N VAL A 521 10.63 -4.12 -16.59
CA VAL A 521 9.78 -5.03 -17.38
C VAL A 521 9.84 -6.46 -16.83
N ALA A 522 11.01 -6.94 -16.42
CA ALA A 522 11.15 -8.27 -15.84
C ALA A 522 10.36 -8.44 -14.54
N LEU A 523 10.30 -7.41 -13.68
CA LEU A 523 9.45 -7.45 -12.50
C LEU A 523 7.95 -7.48 -12.84
N LEU A 524 7.52 -6.79 -13.92
CA LEU A 524 6.13 -6.88 -14.38
C LEU A 524 5.79 -8.28 -14.89
N HIS A 525 6.68 -8.87 -15.69
CA HIS A 525 6.50 -10.22 -16.23
C HIS A 525 6.61 -11.29 -15.15
N ASP A 526 7.33 -11.09 -14.06
CA ASP A 526 7.36 -12.04 -12.94
C ASP A 526 6.05 -12.02 -12.15
N ARG A 527 5.58 -10.82 -11.79
CA ARG A 527 4.33 -10.65 -11.03
C ARG A 527 3.09 -11.02 -11.83
N TRP A 528 3.04 -10.61 -13.10
CA TRP A 528 1.93 -10.83 -14.02
C TRP A 528 2.43 -11.54 -15.29
N LYS A 529 2.76 -12.84 -15.14
CA LYS A 529 3.38 -13.71 -16.17
C LYS A 529 2.77 -13.62 -17.55
N TRP A 530 1.45 -13.52 -17.62
CA TRP A 530 0.74 -13.43 -18.89
C TRP A 530 1.07 -12.14 -19.67
N LEU A 531 1.51 -11.05 -19.01
CA LEU A 531 1.92 -9.81 -19.69
C LEU A 531 3.12 -10.01 -20.63
N ALA A 532 3.92 -11.06 -20.43
CA ALA A 532 4.97 -11.45 -21.38
C ALA A 532 4.42 -11.73 -22.79
N SER A 533 3.15 -12.10 -22.91
CA SER A 533 2.47 -12.28 -24.21
C SER A 533 1.80 -11.01 -24.74
N TYR A 534 1.88 -9.89 -24.03
CA TYR A 534 1.22 -8.62 -24.35
C TYR A 534 2.19 -7.43 -24.29
N PRO A 535 3.25 -7.42 -25.12
CA PRO A 535 4.31 -6.41 -25.05
C PRO A 535 3.81 -4.96 -25.18
N LYS A 536 2.73 -4.71 -25.94
CA LYS A 536 2.11 -3.38 -26.04
C LYS A 536 1.53 -2.88 -24.72
N VAL A 537 0.95 -3.78 -23.93
CA VAL A 537 0.41 -3.45 -22.60
C VAL A 537 1.56 -3.22 -21.63
N THR A 538 2.60 -4.06 -21.68
CA THR A 538 3.81 -3.85 -20.90
C THR A 538 4.43 -2.49 -21.19
N ASN A 539 4.65 -2.15 -22.47
CA ASN A 539 5.19 -0.86 -22.88
C ASN A 539 4.30 0.30 -22.40
N SER A 540 2.98 0.18 -22.54
CA SER A 540 2.06 1.25 -22.13
C SER A 540 2.08 1.47 -20.60
N ILE A 541 2.24 0.41 -19.80
CA ILE A 541 2.40 0.55 -18.34
C ILE A 541 3.63 1.39 -18.02
N LEU A 542 4.81 1.06 -18.56
CA LEU A 542 6.03 1.83 -18.30
C LEU A 542 5.91 3.28 -18.77
N LEU A 543 5.41 3.50 -19.98
CA LEU A 543 5.27 4.83 -20.58
C LEU A 543 4.22 5.70 -19.88
N ASN A 544 3.15 5.11 -19.34
CA ASN A 544 2.10 5.84 -18.62
C ASN A 544 2.43 6.10 -17.15
N THR A 545 3.43 5.39 -16.59
CA THR A 545 3.87 5.55 -15.19
C THR A 545 5.15 6.34 -15.06
N ALA A 546 5.85 6.61 -16.16
CA ALA A 546 7.01 7.48 -16.18
C ALA A 546 6.67 8.86 -15.58
N ARG A 547 7.57 9.35 -14.73
CA ARG A 547 7.44 10.65 -14.07
C ARG A 547 7.79 11.74 -15.06
N ASP A 548 6.81 12.58 -15.35
CA ASP A 548 6.92 13.71 -16.27
C ASP A 548 8.11 14.63 -15.91
N LEU A 549 8.96 14.93 -16.89
CA LEU A 549 10.14 15.78 -16.77
C LEU A 549 10.18 16.77 -17.94
N GLY A 550 10.73 17.96 -17.71
CA GLY A 550 10.79 18.98 -18.75
C GLY A 550 9.45 19.68 -18.94
N ASP A 551 9.03 19.83 -20.20
CA ASP A 551 7.75 20.45 -20.55
C ASP A 551 6.59 19.51 -20.16
N PRO A 552 5.46 20.02 -19.61
CA PRO A 552 4.36 19.17 -19.20
C PRO A 552 3.84 18.24 -20.32
N GLY A 553 3.79 16.94 -20.04
CA GLY A 553 3.33 15.91 -20.96
C GLY A 553 4.45 15.35 -21.85
N VAL A 554 4.08 14.85 -23.04
CA VAL A 554 5.04 14.16 -23.91
C VAL A 554 5.89 15.16 -24.72
N ASP A 555 7.18 15.23 -24.41
CA ASP A 555 8.10 16.24 -24.95
C ASP A 555 9.23 15.65 -25.84
N PRO A 556 9.91 16.46 -26.67
CA PRO A 556 10.96 15.98 -27.58
C PRO A 556 12.29 15.57 -26.92
N ILE A 557 12.49 15.84 -25.63
CA ILE A 557 13.74 15.62 -24.89
C ILE A 557 13.60 14.40 -23.97
N TYR A 558 12.62 14.40 -23.07
CA TYR A 558 12.39 13.35 -22.09
C TYR A 558 11.34 12.33 -22.53
N GLY A 559 10.60 12.60 -23.61
CA GLY A 559 9.57 11.72 -24.13
C GLY A 559 8.43 11.59 -23.14
N ARG A 560 8.25 10.40 -22.57
CA ARG A 560 7.25 10.11 -21.53
C ARG A 560 7.73 10.45 -20.12
N GLY A 561 8.98 10.87 -19.96
CA GLY A 561 9.58 11.19 -18.69
C GLY A 561 10.47 10.07 -18.14
N LEU A 562 10.77 10.17 -16.86
CA LEU A 562 11.71 9.29 -16.15
C LEU A 562 11.04 8.00 -15.67
N LEU A 563 11.71 6.87 -15.89
CA LEU A 563 11.30 5.55 -15.36
C LEU A 563 10.90 5.64 -13.89
N ASP A 564 9.73 5.10 -13.55
CA ASP A 564 9.27 4.94 -12.17
C ASP A 564 8.84 3.48 -11.94
N VAL A 565 9.71 2.72 -11.26
CA VAL A 565 9.51 1.28 -11.08
C VAL A 565 8.38 0.99 -10.09
N THR A 566 8.20 1.83 -9.06
CA THR A 566 7.10 1.65 -8.10
C THR A 566 5.75 1.95 -8.76
N ALA A 567 5.65 3.03 -9.54
CA ALA A 567 4.43 3.39 -10.24
C ALA A 567 4.05 2.33 -11.29
N ALA A 568 5.03 1.77 -12.02
CA ALA A 568 4.81 0.66 -12.95
C ALA A 568 4.16 -0.56 -12.27
N GLN A 569 4.48 -0.83 -11.00
CA GLN A 569 3.93 -1.93 -10.21
C GLN A 569 2.59 -1.59 -9.51
N SER A 570 2.08 -0.39 -9.73
CA SER A 570 0.86 0.16 -9.14
C SER A 570 -0.26 0.31 -10.19
N PRO A 571 -1.53 0.45 -9.76
CA PRO A 571 -2.63 0.77 -10.66
C PRO A 571 -2.37 2.09 -11.40
N LEU A 572 -2.63 2.14 -12.71
CA LEU A 572 -2.52 3.37 -13.50
C LEU A 572 -3.59 4.38 -13.10
N ASN A 573 -4.78 3.88 -12.76
CA ASN A 573 -5.87 4.69 -12.28
C ASN A 573 -6.68 3.93 -11.21
N TRP A 574 -6.61 4.41 -9.98
CA TRP A 574 -7.29 3.83 -8.83
C TRP A 574 -8.83 3.87 -8.94
N ASP A 575 -9.39 4.84 -9.67
CA ASP A 575 -10.84 4.93 -9.91
C ASP A 575 -11.33 3.91 -10.95
N ASN A 576 -10.43 3.37 -11.79
CA ASN A 576 -10.76 2.35 -12.80
C ASN A 576 -10.74 0.92 -12.24
N LEU A 577 -10.19 0.73 -11.05
CA LEU A 577 -10.10 -0.58 -10.43
C LEU A 577 -11.48 -1.11 -10.01
N ILE A 578 -11.74 -2.37 -10.34
CA ILE A 578 -12.95 -3.07 -9.96
C ILE A 578 -12.65 -4.36 -9.22
N TYR A 579 -13.50 -4.75 -8.29
CA TYR A 579 -13.53 -6.11 -7.78
C TYR A 579 -14.91 -6.72 -8.08
N TYR A 580 -14.95 -8.04 -8.07
CA TYR A 580 -16.16 -8.80 -8.39
C TYR A 580 -16.69 -9.47 -7.13
N THR A 581 -18.02 -9.41 -6.94
CA THR A 581 -18.74 -10.09 -5.87
C THR A 581 -19.78 -11.04 -6.45
N GLY A 582 -19.94 -12.22 -5.87
CA GLY A 582 -20.98 -13.18 -6.29
C GLY A 582 -20.80 -14.58 -5.72
N LYS A 583 -21.75 -15.48 -6.03
CA LYS A 583 -21.80 -16.84 -5.47
C LYS A 583 -20.92 -17.80 -6.27
N LYS A 584 -20.36 -18.81 -5.61
CA LYS A 584 -19.52 -19.86 -6.25
C LYS A 584 -20.20 -20.59 -7.43
N ASN A 585 -21.54 -20.62 -7.45
CA ASN A 585 -22.34 -21.23 -8.52
C ASN A 585 -22.68 -20.26 -9.66
N SER A 586 -22.23 -19.01 -9.60
CA SER A 586 -22.28 -18.07 -10.72
C SER A 586 -21.34 -18.60 -11.80
N THR A 587 -21.89 -19.23 -12.83
CA THR A 587 -21.12 -19.79 -13.94
C THR A 587 -20.67 -18.70 -14.90
N THR A 588 -19.40 -18.74 -15.28
CA THR A 588 -18.87 -17.93 -16.39
C THR A 588 -18.73 -18.83 -17.61
N ALA A 589 -19.50 -18.55 -18.67
CA ALA A 589 -19.12 -19.00 -20.00
C ALA A 589 -17.95 -18.12 -20.45
N VAL A 590 -16.73 -18.67 -20.48
CA VAL A 590 -15.59 -18.04 -21.15
C VAL A 590 -15.88 -18.13 -22.64
N SER A 591 -16.34 -17.02 -23.23
CA SER A 591 -16.40 -16.89 -24.69
C SER A 591 -14.97 -16.76 -25.21
N THR A 592 -14.67 -17.50 -26.28
CA THR A 592 -13.42 -17.47 -27.07
C THR A 592 -13.04 -16.08 -27.60
N ASN A 593 -13.86 -15.05 -27.35
CA ASN A 593 -13.65 -13.66 -27.73
C ASN A 593 -13.48 -12.68 -26.55
N GLY A 594 -13.18 -13.16 -25.34
CA GLY A 594 -12.81 -12.29 -24.21
C GLY A 594 -13.96 -11.47 -23.58
N VAL A 595 -15.21 -11.77 -23.94
CA VAL A 595 -16.39 -11.25 -23.24
C VAL A 595 -16.67 -12.15 -22.04
N ILE A 596 -16.42 -11.64 -20.82
CA ILE A 596 -16.77 -12.34 -19.58
C ILE A 596 -18.29 -12.27 -19.43
N SER A 597 -18.98 -13.40 -19.60
CA SER A 597 -20.39 -13.52 -19.20
C SER A 597 -20.46 -13.61 -17.67
N THR A 598 -20.72 -12.48 -17.01
CA THR A 598 -20.79 -12.34 -15.54
C THR A 598 -22.15 -12.72 -14.98
N THR A 599 -22.80 -13.77 -15.49
CA THR A 599 -24.15 -14.13 -15.02
C THR A 599 -24.11 -14.46 -13.53
N GLY A 600 -24.64 -13.55 -12.69
CA GLY A 600 -24.60 -13.66 -11.23
C GLY A 600 -23.36 -13.12 -10.52
N LEU A 601 -22.47 -12.38 -11.20
CA LEU A 601 -21.42 -11.56 -10.58
C LEU A 601 -21.82 -10.08 -10.64
N LYS A 602 -21.58 -9.33 -9.56
CA LYS A 602 -21.67 -7.86 -9.51
C LYS A 602 -20.27 -7.28 -9.57
N THR A 603 -20.12 -6.14 -10.24
CA THR A 603 -18.89 -5.34 -10.24
C THR A 603 -19.02 -4.21 -9.22
N SER A 604 -17.93 -3.89 -8.54
CA SER A 604 -17.89 -2.80 -7.57
C SER A 604 -16.58 -2.05 -7.71
N SER A 605 -16.64 -0.72 -7.64
CA SER A 605 -15.45 0.11 -7.76
C SER A 605 -14.62 0.01 -6.49
N VAL A 606 -13.30 -0.09 -6.64
CA VAL A 606 -12.39 -0.04 -5.49
C VAL A 606 -12.46 1.30 -4.78
N ALA A 607 -12.72 2.39 -5.51
CA ALA A 607 -12.93 3.72 -4.93
C ALA A 607 -14.03 3.73 -3.85
N THR A 608 -15.07 2.89 -3.97
CA THR A 608 -16.12 2.76 -2.94
C THR A 608 -15.56 2.23 -1.60
N VAL A 609 -14.57 1.34 -1.65
CA VAL A 609 -13.94 0.75 -0.45
C VAL A 609 -12.75 1.58 0.04
N ILE A 610 -12.01 2.22 -0.88
CA ILE A 610 -10.81 3.03 -0.55
C ILE A 610 -11.15 4.47 -0.14
N LYS A 611 -12.19 5.12 -0.68
CA LYS A 611 -12.54 6.51 -0.28
C LYS A 611 -13.11 6.59 1.15
N ASP A 612 -13.58 5.46 1.66
CA ASP A 612 -13.96 5.24 3.07
C ASP A 612 -12.79 5.05 4.02
N PHE A 613 -11.57 4.92 3.49
CA PHE A 613 -10.37 4.69 4.27
C PHE A 613 -9.89 5.93 5.07
N ARG A 614 -10.69 6.99 5.18
CA ARG A 614 -10.29 8.20 5.90
C ARG A 614 -10.57 8.08 7.41
N LYS A 615 -9.47 7.87 8.16
CA LYS A 615 -9.19 8.20 9.57
C LYS A 615 -9.96 7.49 10.70
N ASP A 616 -11.10 6.87 10.46
CA ASP A 616 -11.94 6.32 11.54
C ASP A 616 -11.58 4.84 11.78
N LYS A 617 -11.03 4.52 12.96
CA LYS A 617 -10.76 3.13 13.34
C LYS A 617 -12.05 2.37 13.66
N THR A 618 -12.64 1.72 12.68
CA THR A 618 -13.57 0.61 12.96
C THR A 618 -12.85 -0.71 12.72
N ASN A 619 -12.08 -1.18 13.70
CA ASN A 619 -11.30 -2.41 13.60
C ASN A 619 -12.20 -3.63 13.79
N ALA A 620 -12.59 -4.31 12.71
CA ALA A 620 -13.02 -5.71 12.79
C ALA A 620 -11.79 -6.63 12.94
N TRP A 621 -12.02 -7.90 13.34
CA TRP A 621 -10.99 -8.93 13.53
C TRP A 621 -9.88 -8.93 12.45
N ASN A 622 -8.65 -9.17 12.89
CA ASN A 622 -7.44 -9.12 12.08
C ASN A 622 -7.42 -10.24 11.03
N ALA A 623 -7.98 -9.98 9.84
CA ALA A 623 -7.97 -10.88 8.68
C ALA A 623 -6.59 -10.93 7.99
N GLN A 624 -5.49 -10.88 8.75
CA GLN A 624 -4.13 -11.01 8.24
C GLN A 624 -4.03 -12.27 7.37
N GLY A 625 -3.59 -12.12 6.12
CA GLY A 625 -3.50 -13.22 5.17
C GLY A 625 -4.74 -13.44 4.29
N LEU A 626 -5.86 -12.74 4.50
CA LEU A 626 -7.01 -12.75 3.60
C LEU A 626 -7.06 -11.51 2.71
N TYR A 627 -7.16 -11.74 1.41
CA TYR A 627 -7.22 -10.69 0.40
C TYR A 627 -8.39 -10.88 -0.54
N PHE A 628 -8.97 -9.79 -1.02
CA PHE A 628 -9.73 -9.80 -2.27
C PHE A 628 -8.94 -9.04 -3.33
N TYR A 629 -9.24 -9.27 -4.60
CA TYR A 629 -8.41 -8.76 -5.68
C TYR A 629 -9.16 -7.71 -6.49
N ALA A 630 -8.54 -6.54 -6.57
CA ALA A 630 -8.91 -5.50 -7.51
C ALA A 630 -8.27 -5.77 -8.87
N ILE A 631 -9.05 -5.65 -9.93
CA ILE A 631 -8.65 -5.94 -11.30
C ILE A 631 -8.57 -4.63 -12.06
N GLU A 632 -7.45 -4.45 -12.75
CA GLU A 632 -7.24 -3.45 -13.77
C GLU A 632 -7.21 -4.12 -15.14
N GLU A 633 -7.95 -3.59 -16.10
CA GLU A 633 -8.08 -4.19 -17.42
C GLU A 633 -7.42 -3.35 -18.51
N PHE A 634 -6.93 -4.05 -19.54
CA PHE A 634 -6.27 -3.47 -20.69
C PHE A 634 -6.80 -4.07 -21.99
N ASN A 635 -6.87 -3.24 -23.03
CA ASN A 635 -7.01 -3.74 -24.39
C ASN A 635 -5.67 -4.34 -24.84
N ALA A 636 -5.65 -5.64 -25.14
CA ALA A 636 -4.43 -6.37 -25.47
C ALA A 636 -3.77 -5.89 -26.78
N THR A 637 -4.54 -5.31 -27.70
CA THR A 637 -4.06 -4.86 -29.02
C THR A 637 -3.55 -3.44 -28.99
N THR A 638 -4.18 -2.54 -28.22
CA THR A 638 -3.81 -1.12 -28.18
C THR A 638 -2.96 -0.73 -26.98
N GLY A 639 -2.91 -1.57 -25.93
CA GLY A 639 -2.25 -1.23 -24.67
C GLY A 639 -3.04 -0.25 -23.81
N ALA A 640 -4.23 0.18 -24.22
CA ALA A 640 -5.01 1.16 -23.49
C ALA A 640 -5.57 0.59 -22.18
N ASN A 641 -5.39 1.34 -21.08
CA ASN A 641 -6.05 1.09 -19.80
C ASN A 641 -7.57 1.31 -19.96
N LEU A 642 -8.36 0.34 -19.53
CA LEU A 642 -9.81 0.38 -19.68
C LEU A 642 -10.46 0.84 -18.38
N ASN A 643 -11.48 1.69 -18.50
CA ASN A 643 -12.32 2.05 -17.36
C ASN A 643 -13.37 0.96 -17.11
N ALA A 644 -13.94 0.96 -15.90
CA ALA A 644 -14.96 0.01 -15.47
C ALA A 644 -16.28 0.07 -16.28
N ASN A 645 -16.51 1.13 -17.05
CA ASN A 645 -17.82 1.51 -17.62
C ASN A 645 -17.87 1.49 -19.16
N VAL A 646 -16.78 1.15 -19.86
CA VAL A 646 -16.72 1.14 -21.32
C VAL A 646 -17.15 -0.22 -21.86
N ALA A 647 -18.06 -0.23 -22.84
CA ALA A 647 -18.47 -1.45 -23.54
C ALA A 647 -17.27 -2.16 -24.20
N LEU A 648 -17.19 -3.47 -24.01
CA LEU A 648 -15.99 -4.27 -24.28
C LEU A 648 -15.93 -4.70 -25.76
N THR A 649 -14.95 -4.23 -26.52
CA THR A 649 -14.58 -4.78 -27.84
C THR A 649 -13.10 -5.16 -27.87
N GLY A 650 -12.76 -6.34 -28.42
CA GLY A 650 -11.38 -6.83 -28.56
C GLY A 650 -10.84 -7.71 -27.42
N THR A 651 -9.66 -8.29 -27.62
CA THR A 651 -8.96 -9.17 -26.66
C THR A 651 -8.46 -8.38 -25.45
N ARG A 652 -8.53 -8.98 -24.26
CA ARG A 652 -8.20 -8.34 -22.99
C ARG A 652 -7.04 -9.02 -22.28
N THR A 653 -6.30 -8.20 -21.55
CA THR A 653 -5.40 -8.66 -20.50
C THR A 653 -5.62 -7.80 -19.25
N ARG A 654 -5.03 -8.19 -18.12
CA ARG A 654 -5.39 -7.61 -16.82
C ARG A 654 -4.23 -7.61 -15.84
N ARG A 655 -4.36 -6.86 -14.76
CA ARG A 655 -3.49 -6.90 -13.58
C ARG A 655 -4.35 -7.00 -12.35
N ASP A 656 -3.85 -7.65 -11.32
CA ASP A 656 -4.54 -7.79 -10.05
C ASP A 656 -3.75 -7.17 -8.88
N PHE A 657 -4.50 -6.60 -7.95
CA PHE A 657 -3.99 -5.93 -6.77
C PHE A 657 -4.70 -6.48 -5.53
N ALA A 658 -3.92 -7.09 -4.64
CA ALA A 658 -4.42 -7.66 -3.41
C ALA A 658 -4.82 -6.54 -2.42
N ILE A 659 -6.06 -6.57 -1.96
CA ILE A 659 -6.60 -5.65 -0.95
C ILE A 659 -6.96 -6.49 0.28
N PRO A 660 -6.44 -6.15 1.48
CA PRO A 660 -6.78 -6.88 2.69
C PRO A 660 -8.30 -6.90 2.93
N VAL A 661 -8.86 -8.07 3.22
CA VAL A 661 -10.30 -8.21 3.52
C VAL A 661 -10.71 -7.40 4.73
N ALA A 662 -9.79 -7.18 5.69
CA ALA A 662 -10.01 -6.27 6.82
C ALA A 662 -10.47 -4.85 6.40
N ARG A 663 -10.22 -4.42 5.16
CA ARG A 663 -10.68 -3.13 4.63
C ARG A 663 -12.20 -3.04 4.40
N LYS A 664 -12.90 -4.17 4.27
CA LYS A 664 -14.36 -4.22 4.06
C LYS A 664 -15.13 -4.74 5.26
N LEU A 665 -14.44 -5.21 6.31
CA LEU A 665 -15.06 -5.70 7.53
C LEU A 665 -15.35 -4.55 8.49
N ILE A 666 -16.52 -4.61 9.13
CA ILE A 666 -16.97 -3.64 10.14
C ILE A 666 -17.47 -4.42 11.35
N GLY A 667 -17.06 -4.07 12.55
CA GLY A 667 -17.52 -4.78 13.75
C GLY A 667 -16.45 -4.81 14.83
N GLN A 668 -16.56 -5.79 15.72
CA GLN A 668 -15.91 -5.73 17.04
C GLN A 668 -14.38 -5.62 17.03
N ASN A 669 -13.95 -4.77 17.97
CA ASN A 669 -12.66 -4.12 18.12
C ASN A 669 -11.53 -5.06 18.54
N VAL A 670 -10.38 -4.97 17.87
CA VAL A 670 -9.08 -5.40 18.40
C VAL A 670 -8.17 -4.19 18.38
N THR A 671 -7.81 -3.67 19.55
CA THR A 671 -6.89 -2.56 19.69
C THR A 671 -5.51 -2.96 19.15
N ARG A 672 -4.91 -2.13 18.29
CA ARG A 672 -3.52 -2.28 17.81
C ARG A 672 -2.60 -1.27 18.46
N ALA A 673 -1.37 -1.70 18.69
CA ALA A 673 -0.27 -0.98 19.32
C ALA A 673 0.38 0.15 18.48
N SER A 674 -0.43 1.01 17.83
CA SER A 674 0.09 2.06 16.92
C SER A 674 -0.61 3.41 17.05
N GLY A 675 -1.39 3.63 18.10
CA GLY A 675 -1.77 4.98 18.52
C GLY A 675 -2.88 5.74 17.77
N ASP A 676 -3.35 5.33 16.59
CA ASP A 676 -4.46 6.08 15.95
C ASP A 676 -5.85 5.86 16.65
N ALA A 677 -6.95 6.54 16.27
CA ALA A 677 -8.13 6.71 17.15
C ALA A 677 -9.31 5.73 16.98
N ASP A 678 -9.60 4.92 18.01
CA ASP A 678 -10.95 4.44 18.30
C ASP A 678 -11.63 5.48 19.19
N LEU A 679 -12.91 5.77 18.96
CA LEU A 679 -13.60 6.96 19.47
C LEU A 679 -13.79 6.95 21.01
N PHE A 680 -12.73 7.29 21.76
CA PHE A 680 -12.82 7.73 23.15
C PHE A 680 -13.37 9.17 23.24
N GLN A 681 -13.12 10.01 22.24
CA GLN A 681 -13.53 11.42 22.26
C GLN A 681 -15.03 11.65 21.95
N SER A 682 -15.70 10.82 21.15
CA SER A 682 -17.17 10.92 20.99
C SER A 682 -17.95 10.14 22.05
N TYR A 683 -17.33 9.14 22.69
CA TYR A 683 -17.76 8.61 23.99
C TYR A 683 -17.71 9.71 25.06
N LEU A 684 -16.60 10.47 25.15
CA LEU A 684 -16.43 11.55 26.12
C LEU A 684 -17.41 12.72 25.93
N VAL A 685 -17.67 13.19 24.70
CA VAL A 685 -18.62 14.32 24.47
C VAL A 685 -20.07 13.90 24.73
N SER A 686 -20.48 12.69 24.30
CA SER A 686 -21.85 12.22 24.55
C SER A 686 -22.09 11.70 25.97
N ARG A 687 -21.05 11.20 26.65
CA ARG A 687 -21.09 10.96 28.09
C ARG A 687 -21.00 12.25 28.87
N MET A 688 -20.35 13.30 28.39
CA MET A 688 -20.35 14.62 29.03
C MET A 688 -21.74 15.27 28.94
N GLU A 689 -22.43 15.16 27.81
CA GLU A 689 -23.84 15.59 27.66
C GLU A 689 -24.83 14.71 28.47
N GLY A 690 -24.61 13.39 28.52
CA GLY A 690 -25.42 12.47 29.34
C GLY A 690 -25.15 12.53 30.85
N TRP A 691 -23.90 12.83 31.24
CA TRP A 691 -23.46 13.04 32.63
C TRP A 691 -23.98 14.36 33.21
N ILE A 692 -24.23 15.36 32.35
CA ILE A 692 -24.87 16.64 32.72
C ILE A 692 -26.40 16.49 32.89
N ALA A 693 -27.07 15.55 32.20
CA ALA A 693 -28.53 15.57 32.07
C ALA A 693 -29.35 14.61 32.96
N THR A 694 -28.80 13.60 33.66
CA THR A 694 -29.64 12.70 34.51
C THR A 694 -28.97 12.16 35.79
N LYS A 695 -29.68 12.27 36.94
CA LYS A 695 -29.35 11.66 38.26
C LYS A 695 -29.89 10.18 38.33
N PRO A 696 -29.55 9.32 39.31
CA PRO A 696 -28.30 8.54 39.47
C PRO A 696 -28.48 7.05 39.95
N ALA A 697 -27.56 6.11 39.66
CA ALA A 697 -27.49 4.82 40.40
C ALA A 697 -26.14 4.06 40.27
N PHE A 698 -25.26 4.17 41.26
CA PHE A 698 -24.51 3.03 41.80
C PHE A 698 -24.76 3.08 43.32
N ALA A 699 -25.20 1.97 43.90
CA ALA A 699 -25.73 1.81 45.28
C ALA A 699 -27.14 2.39 45.54
N GLU A 700 -28.16 1.52 45.45
CA GLU A 700 -29.20 1.50 46.48
C GLU A 700 -28.65 0.76 47.71
N ASP A 701 -28.97 1.32 48.87
CA ASP A 701 -28.84 0.74 50.21
C ASP A 701 -29.46 -0.67 50.26
N SER A 702 -28.66 -1.67 50.63
CA SER A 702 -29.03 -3.09 50.67
C SER A 702 -29.70 -3.49 51.98
N SER A 703 -30.62 -2.68 52.49
CA SER A 703 -31.71 -3.21 53.33
C SER A 703 -32.82 -3.88 52.51
N LYS A 704 -32.57 -4.25 51.24
CA LYS A 704 -32.56 -5.66 50.80
C LYS A 704 -32.30 -5.81 49.28
N ALA A 705 -31.19 -6.50 48.98
CA ALA A 705 -30.93 -7.35 47.81
C ALA A 705 -30.84 -6.76 46.38
N ASN A 706 -29.69 -7.09 45.77
CA ASN A 706 -29.45 -7.37 44.34
C ASN A 706 -29.21 -6.18 43.39
N PHE A 707 -27.93 -6.02 43.04
CA PHE A 707 -27.45 -5.30 41.86
C PHE A 707 -28.21 -5.75 40.60
N ALA A 708 -29.16 -4.93 40.14
CA ALA A 708 -29.83 -5.12 38.85
C ALA A 708 -29.87 -3.77 38.11
N GLY A 709 -29.36 -3.76 36.88
CA GLY A 709 -29.20 -2.59 36.01
C GLY A 709 -30.48 -1.95 35.47
N PHE A 710 -31.55 -1.85 36.25
CA PHE A 710 -32.76 -1.10 35.89
C PHE A 710 -33.21 -0.29 37.12
N ALA A 711 -33.55 0.99 36.93
CA ALA A 711 -33.93 1.89 38.02
C ALA A 711 -35.09 1.32 38.86
N LYS A 712 -35.19 1.75 40.12
CA LYS A 712 -36.17 1.31 41.13
C LYS A 712 -37.56 1.07 40.52
N GLY A 713 -38.04 -0.17 40.62
CA GLY A 713 -39.34 -0.56 40.11
C GLY A 713 -40.47 0.16 40.86
N VAL A 714 -41.42 0.78 40.14
CA VAL A 714 -42.66 1.26 40.73
C VAL A 714 -43.56 0.05 40.97
N ALA A 715 -43.84 -0.26 42.24
CA ALA A 715 -44.75 -1.33 42.60
C ALA A 715 -46.18 -1.01 42.11
N MET A 716 -46.75 -1.91 41.33
CA MET A 716 -48.14 -1.80 40.86
C MET A 716 -48.99 -2.78 41.64
N ARG A 717 -49.96 -2.28 42.42
CA ARG A 717 -50.96 -3.15 43.05
C ARG A 717 -51.89 -3.68 41.98
N ASN A 718 -51.94 -5.00 41.82
CA ASN A 718 -52.94 -5.68 40.98
C ASN A 718 -53.91 -6.53 41.84
N PRO A 719 -55.11 -6.86 41.35
CA PRO A 719 -56.10 -7.65 42.10
C PRO A 719 -55.84 -9.17 42.13
N TRP A 720 -54.79 -9.65 41.46
CA TRP A 720 -54.53 -11.07 41.16
C TRP A 720 -53.42 -11.70 42.03
N GLY A 721 -52.92 -10.98 43.04
CA GLY A 721 -51.95 -11.53 44.00
C GLY A 721 -50.53 -11.75 43.45
N ALA A 722 -50.17 -11.07 42.36
CA ALA A 722 -48.81 -11.07 41.83
C ALA A 722 -48.12 -9.72 42.07
N ASP A 723 -46.87 -9.76 42.52
CA ASP A 723 -46.04 -8.56 42.69
C ASP A 723 -45.55 -8.08 41.33
N MET A 724 -45.98 -6.87 40.96
CA MET A 724 -45.59 -6.25 39.69
C MET A 724 -44.72 -5.03 39.95
N SER A 725 -43.59 -4.93 39.24
CA SER A 725 -42.73 -3.75 39.26
C SER A 725 -42.35 -3.29 37.86
N LEU A 726 -42.46 -1.99 37.61
CA LEU A 726 -42.02 -1.36 36.37
C LEU A 726 -40.78 -0.51 36.63
N SER A 727 -39.70 -0.82 35.92
CA SER A 727 -38.43 -0.10 35.97
C SER A 727 -38.15 0.58 34.63
N ILE A 728 -37.72 1.84 34.67
CA ILE A 728 -37.36 2.64 33.49
C ILE A 728 -36.04 3.33 33.76
N ALA A 729 -35.07 3.20 32.86
CA ALA A 729 -33.77 3.86 32.96
C ALA A 729 -33.37 4.45 31.59
N PRO A 730 -32.45 5.43 31.53
CA PRO A 730 -31.85 5.83 30.27
C PRO A 730 -31.22 4.62 29.57
N GLN A 731 -31.38 4.53 28.26
CA GLN A 731 -30.75 3.47 27.48
C GLN A 731 -29.24 3.72 27.37
N SER A 732 -28.44 2.67 27.55
CA SER A 732 -26.99 2.72 27.31
C SER A 732 -26.70 3.08 25.85
N LYS A 733 -25.98 4.20 25.62
CA LYS A 733 -25.53 4.57 24.27
C LYS A 733 -24.62 3.48 23.71
N ARG A 734 -24.83 3.12 22.44
CA ARG A 734 -23.99 2.17 21.71
C ARG A 734 -23.12 2.89 20.70
N ASP A 735 -21.82 2.69 20.82
CA ASP A 735 -20.86 3.30 19.91
C ASP A 735 -21.00 2.69 18.51
N GLY A 736 -20.98 3.56 17.47
CA GLY A 736 -21.10 3.16 16.07
C GLY A 736 -22.54 2.95 15.55
N PHE A 737 -23.56 3.21 16.35
CA PHE A 737 -24.97 3.08 15.96
C PHE A 737 -25.78 4.36 16.21
N VAL A 738 -26.72 4.65 15.30
CA VAL A 738 -27.75 5.67 15.50
C VAL A 738 -28.75 5.12 16.52
N GLN A 739 -28.96 5.87 17.59
CA GLN A 739 -29.96 5.52 18.60
C GLN A 739 -31.36 5.84 18.05
N THR A 740 -31.95 4.88 17.34
CA THR A 740 -33.32 4.96 16.83
C THR A 740 -34.29 4.32 17.84
N GLY A 741 -35.34 5.04 18.27
CA GLY A 741 -36.36 4.51 19.18
C GLY A 741 -36.51 5.31 20.46
N VAL A 742 -36.97 4.66 21.55
CA VAL A 742 -37.16 5.29 22.86
C VAL A 742 -35.81 5.49 23.57
N ALA A 743 -35.56 6.70 24.09
CA ALA A 743 -34.29 7.06 24.76
C ALA A 743 -34.08 6.39 26.13
N TYR A 744 -34.95 5.46 26.49
CA TYR A 744 -35.05 4.81 27.78
C TYR A 744 -35.29 3.33 27.58
N GLN A 745 -34.63 2.53 28.40
CA GLN A 745 -34.90 1.12 28.58
C GLN A 745 -35.98 0.92 29.64
N SER A 746 -36.78 -0.12 29.47
CA SER A 746 -37.88 -0.47 30.36
C SER A 746 -37.87 -1.96 30.69
N ARG A 747 -38.34 -2.30 31.88
CA ARG A 747 -38.54 -3.68 32.32
C ARG A 747 -39.74 -3.75 33.25
N LEU A 748 -40.71 -4.56 32.86
CA LEU A 748 -41.81 -5.01 33.69
C LEU A 748 -41.45 -6.38 34.25
N HIS A 749 -41.40 -6.49 35.58
CA HIS A 749 -41.18 -7.73 36.30
C HIS A 749 -42.46 -8.11 37.04
N ILE A 750 -42.88 -9.37 36.91
CA ILE A 750 -44.08 -9.94 37.50
C ILE A 750 -43.66 -11.20 38.25
N ALA A 751 -43.88 -11.24 39.57
CA ALA A 751 -43.53 -12.38 40.42
C ALA A 751 -44.75 -12.92 41.17
N GLY A 752 -44.86 -14.24 41.24
CA GLY A 752 -45.76 -14.97 42.14
C GLY A 752 -45.00 -16.02 42.97
N ASP A 753 -45.71 -16.84 43.74
CA ASP A 753 -45.16 -17.78 44.74
C ASP A 753 -44.19 -18.88 44.21
N GLY A 754 -43.90 -18.93 42.92
CA GLY A 754 -42.93 -19.84 42.34
C GLY A 754 -42.66 -19.61 40.86
N SER A 755 -43.11 -18.49 40.31
CA SER A 755 -42.97 -18.14 38.90
C SER A 755 -42.68 -16.65 38.74
N GLU A 756 -41.90 -16.35 37.72
CA GLU A 756 -41.47 -14.99 37.38
C GLU A 756 -41.61 -14.79 35.87
N ALA A 757 -42.06 -13.61 35.47
CA ALA A 757 -42.00 -13.17 34.09
C ALA A 757 -41.44 -11.74 34.02
N GLU A 758 -40.46 -11.54 33.15
CA GLU A 758 -39.90 -10.23 32.84
C GLU A 758 -40.07 -9.91 31.35
N PHE A 759 -40.49 -8.70 31.02
CA PHE A 759 -40.58 -8.21 29.64
C PHE A 759 -40.09 -6.78 29.58
N GLY A 760 -39.44 -6.40 28.49
CA GLY A 760 -38.90 -5.06 28.40
C GLY A 760 -38.25 -4.72 27.07
N PHE A 761 -37.61 -3.55 27.07
CA PHE A 761 -36.81 -3.04 25.98
C PHE A 761 -35.50 -2.49 26.54
N GLY A 762 -34.34 -2.89 26.01
CA GLY A 762 -33.03 -2.44 26.48
C GLY A 762 -32.04 -3.58 26.68
N ASP A 763 -31.27 -3.53 27.76
CA ASP A 763 -30.18 -4.47 28.05
C ASP A 763 -30.68 -5.86 28.54
N GLY A 764 -31.35 -6.60 27.64
CA GLY A 764 -31.97 -7.90 27.93
C GLY A 764 -31.00 -8.99 28.38
N ALA A 765 -29.72 -8.94 27.98
CA ALA A 765 -28.72 -9.92 28.42
C ALA A 765 -28.54 -9.96 29.94
N VAL A 766 -28.67 -8.82 30.62
CA VAL A 766 -28.57 -8.74 32.09
C VAL A 766 -29.72 -9.50 32.74
N THR A 767 -30.94 -9.41 32.19
CA THR A 767 -32.11 -10.15 32.68
C THR A 767 -32.01 -11.65 32.37
N LEU A 768 -31.62 -11.99 31.14
CA LEU A 768 -31.61 -13.37 30.63
C LEU A 768 -30.46 -14.20 31.18
N GLY A 769 -29.28 -13.60 31.32
CA GLY A 769 -28.09 -14.22 31.88
C GLY A 769 -27.95 -14.03 33.39
N ALA A 770 -28.97 -13.46 34.05
CA ALA A 770 -28.90 -12.95 35.42
C ALA A 770 -28.28 -13.94 36.42
N MET A 771 -26.99 -13.71 36.70
CA MET A 771 -26.32 -14.16 37.91
C MET A 771 -26.13 -12.94 38.82
N PRO A 772 -26.38 -13.03 40.13
CA PRO A 772 -26.26 -11.86 41.01
C PRO A 772 -24.89 -11.17 41.01
N GLY A 773 -23.80 -11.89 40.70
CA GLY A 773 -22.46 -11.32 40.55
C GLY A 773 -22.14 -10.68 39.18
N PHE A 774 -23.01 -10.82 38.19
CA PHE A 774 -22.88 -10.27 36.83
C PHE A 774 -24.13 -9.44 36.46
N GLY A 775 -24.18 -8.22 36.98
CA GLY A 775 -25.34 -7.33 36.89
C GLY A 775 -25.18 -6.14 35.94
N GLN A 776 -24.04 -6.03 35.24
CA GLN A 776 -23.76 -4.89 34.36
C GLN A 776 -23.85 -5.30 32.89
N ALA A 777 -24.34 -4.40 32.02
CA ALA A 777 -24.35 -4.64 30.58
C ALA A 777 -22.93 -4.93 30.03
N ALA A 778 -21.90 -4.33 30.64
CA ALA A 778 -20.50 -4.58 30.31
C ALA A 778 -20.04 -6.02 30.58
N ASP A 779 -20.67 -6.76 31.51
CA ASP A 779 -20.33 -8.16 31.81
C ASP A 779 -20.71 -9.10 30.65
N TYR A 780 -21.70 -8.69 29.85
CA TYR A 780 -22.21 -9.44 28.69
C TYR A 780 -21.73 -8.86 27.36
N ASP A 781 -20.96 -7.77 27.37
CA ASP A 781 -20.41 -7.18 26.15
C ASP A 781 -19.32 -8.08 25.56
N ALA A 782 -19.39 -8.39 24.28
CA ALA A 782 -18.45 -9.34 23.69
C ALA A 782 -17.02 -8.80 23.50
N THR A 783 -16.81 -7.49 23.60
CA THR A 783 -15.48 -6.85 23.56
C THR A 783 -14.88 -6.60 24.93
N ARG A 784 -15.71 -6.56 26.00
CA ARG A 784 -15.27 -6.12 27.34
C ARG A 784 -15.53 -7.13 28.45
N GLY A 785 -16.64 -7.86 28.37
CA GLY A 785 -17.11 -8.80 29.39
C GLY A 785 -16.80 -10.25 29.03
N GLY A 786 -17.10 -11.17 29.94
CA GLY A 786 -16.89 -12.60 29.72
C GLY A 786 -17.98 -13.49 30.31
N ALA A 787 -19.07 -12.90 30.82
CA ALA A 787 -20.13 -13.65 31.47
C ALA A 787 -20.96 -14.47 30.50
N ASN A 788 -21.62 -13.82 29.54
CA ASN A 788 -22.21 -14.49 28.37
C ASN A 788 -22.25 -13.52 27.18
N PRO A 789 -21.11 -13.33 26.50
CA PRO A 789 -20.98 -12.45 25.34
C PRO A 789 -22.01 -12.67 24.21
N LEU A 790 -22.45 -13.92 24.03
CA LEU A 790 -23.36 -14.31 22.95
C LEU A 790 -24.76 -13.70 23.16
N LEU A 791 -25.21 -13.60 24.41
CA LEU A 791 -26.43 -12.86 24.74
C LEU A 791 -26.26 -11.36 24.49
N GLY A 792 -25.08 -10.81 24.79
CA GLY A 792 -24.80 -9.39 24.56
C GLY A 792 -24.87 -8.97 23.10
N LEU A 793 -24.51 -9.85 22.16
CA LEU A 793 -24.63 -9.59 20.72
C LEU A 793 -26.08 -9.28 20.30
N ALA A 794 -27.07 -9.99 20.86
CA ALA A 794 -28.49 -9.76 20.60
C ALA A 794 -29.18 -8.89 21.66
N SER A 795 -28.45 -8.39 22.65
CA SER A 795 -28.99 -7.54 23.71
C SER A 795 -29.14 -6.13 23.19
N GLY A 796 -30.33 -5.55 23.40
CA GLY A 796 -30.47 -4.13 23.16
C GLY A 796 -31.78 -3.61 22.61
N GLY A 797 -32.70 -4.49 22.26
CA GLY A 797 -34.07 -4.18 21.87
C GLY A 797 -35.04 -4.86 22.82
N ALA A 798 -36.11 -5.43 22.27
CA ALA A 798 -37.11 -6.13 23.07
C ALA A 798 -36.54 -7.42 23.69
N PHE A 799 -36.93 -7.71 24.92
CA PHE A 799 -36.61 -8.96 25.60
C PHE A 799 -37.79 -9.49 26.40
N GLY A 800 -37.76 -10.79 26.66
CA GLY A 800 -38.71 -11.47 27.52
C GLY A 800 -38.08 -12.69 28.19
N LYS A 801 -38.40 -12.92 29.45
CA LYS A 801 -37.96 -14.05 30.27
C LYS A 801 -39.14 -14.61 31.04
N ILE A 802 -39.21 -15.92 31.15
CA ILE A 802 -40.07 -16.65 32.07
C ILE A 802 -39.19 -17.55 32.92
N ALA A 803 -39.47 -17.65 34.22
CA ALA A 803 -38.78 -18.54 35.13
C ALA A 803 -39.75 -19.24 36.08
N PHE A 804 -39.43 -20.47 36.46
CA PHE A 804 -40.24 -21.31 37.34
C PHE A 804 -39.34 -22.04 38.33
N ASN A 805 -39.75 -22.07 39.59
CA ASN A 805 -39.12 -22.91 40.60
C ASN A 805 -39.66 -24.34 40.42
N LEU A 806 -38.79 -25.27 40.01
CA LEU A 806 -39.14 -26.70 39.97
C LEU A 806 -39.10 -27.30 41.37
N THR A 807 -38.21 -26.79 42.22
CA THR A 807 -38.07 -27.11 43.63
C THR A 807 -37.58 -25.85 44.37
N ASP A 808 -37.51 -25.90 45.69
CA ASP A 808 -36.92 -24.81 46.50
C ASP A 808 -35.45 -24.50 46.15
N ASN A 809 -34.77 -25.45 45.48
CA ASN A 809 -33.35 -25.34 45.15
C ASN A 809 -33.07 -25.31 43.64
N VAL A 810 -34.08 -25.46 42.78
CA VAL A 810 -33.88 -25.52 41.32
C VAL A 810 -34.88 -24.60 40.62
N GLN A 811 -34.35 -23.60 39.92
CA GLN A 811 -35.12 -22.73 39.05
C GLN A 811 -34.72 -22.95 37.60
N VAL A 812 -35.70 -23.00 36.72
CA VAL A 812 -35.49 -23.03 35.27
C VAL A 812 -36.03 -21.76 34.64
N SER A 813 -35.33 -21.23 33.65
CA SER A 813 -35.74 -20.05 32.92
C SER A 813 -35.64 -20.25 31.41
N ALA A 814 -36.53 -19.62 30.67
CA ALA A 814 -36.47 -19.51 29.23
C ALA A 814 -36.69 -18.06 28.84
N GLY A 815 -35.99 -17.57 27.83
CA GLY A 815 -36.21 -16.22 27.36
C GLY A 815 -35.55 -15.91 26.03
N SER A 816 -35.80 -14.71 25.54
CA SER A 816 -35.30 -14.22 24.26
C SER A 816 -34.98 -12.73 24.35
N THR A 817 -33.96 -12.29 23.63
CA THR A 817 -33.64 -10.89 23.37
C THR A 817 -33.37 -10.71 21.88
N GLN A 818 -33.73 -9.53 21.36
CA GLN A 818 -33.41 -9.15 20.00
C GLN A 818 -32.80 -7.75 19.95
N ARG A 819 -32.01 -7.52 18.91
CA ARG A 819 -31.35 -6.26 18.61
C ARG A 819 -31.56 -5.93 17.14
N ASN A 820 -31.86 -4.67 16.87
CA ASN A 820 -31.97 -4.14 15.52
C ASN A 820 -31.52 -2.68 15.51
N ASP A 821 -30.24 -2.46 15.22
CA ASP A 821 -29.61 -1.14 15.28
C ASP A 821 -29.16 -0.67 13.89
N LEU A 822 -29.40 0.61 13.58
CA LEU A 822 -28.87 1.27 12.39
C LEU A 822 -27.47 1.82 12.69
N ARG A 823 -26.48 1.62 11.81
CA ARG A 823 -25.15 2.21 11.97
C ARG A 823 -25.15 3.71 11.76
N ASP A 824 -24.31 4.41 12.51
CA ASP A 824 -24.06 5.83 12.27
C ASP A 824 -23.23 6.00 10.99
N THR A 825 -23.84 6.60 9.96
CA THR A 825 -23.25 6.81 8.63
C THR A 825 -22.76 8.26 8.43
N GLY A 826 -22.79 9.07 9.50
CA GLY A 826 -22.45 10.50 9.48
C GLY A 826 -21.09 10.82 8.84
N SER A 827 -20.10 9.93 9.00
CA SER A 827 -18.75 10.09 8.45
C SER A 827 -18.33 9.07 7.38
N SER A 828 -19.15 8.07 7.03
CA SER A 828 -18.74 6.93 6.17
C SER A 828 -19.53 6.86 4.85
N PRO A 829 -18.93 7.25 3.70
CA PRO A 829 -19.58 7.18 2.38
C PRO A 829 -20.03 5.78 1.93
N GLY A 830 -19.29 4.71 2.24
CA GLY A 830 -19.59 3.32 1.87
C GLY A 830 -20.69 2.70 2.73
N LEU A 831 -20.86 3.16 3.97
CA LEU A 831 -22.07 2.86 4.76
C LEU A 831 -23.32 3.60 4.23
N ARG A 832 -23.18 4.64 3.40
CA ARG A 832 -24.30 5.34 2.75
C ARG A 832 -24.75 4.69 1.43
N VAL A 833 -24.07 3.63 0.99
CA VAL A 833 -24.48 2.87 -0.20
C VAL A 833 -25.66 1.97 0.17
N LEU A 834 -26.86 2.29 -0.33
CA LEU A 834 -28.08 1.50 -0.10
C LEU A 834 -27.86 0.03 -0.47
N GLY A 835 -28.18 -0.89 0.46
CA GLY A 835 -28.06 -2.34 0.26
C GLY A 835 -26.65 -2.90 0.52
N ASN A 836 -25.77 -2.13 1.18
CA ASN A 836 -24.55 -2.66 1.76
C ASN A 836 -24.88 -3.67 2.89
N GLY A 837 -23.97 -4.60 3.17
CA GLY A 837 -24.21 -5.68 4.15
C GLY A 837 -24.15 -5.25 5.61
N ALA A 838 -23.86 -3.98 5.91
CA ALA A 838 -23.48 -3.49 7.23
C ALA A 838 -24.32 -2.33 7.77
N GLU A 839 -25.25 -1.76 7.00
CA GLU A 839 -26.08 -0.60 7.38
C GLU A 839 -26.85 -0.87 8.69
N ARG A 840 -27.35 -2.09 8.85
CA ARG A 840 -28.14 -2.52 10.01
C ARG A 840 -27.55 -3.78 10.63
N TYR A 841 -27.42 -3.79 11.95
CA TYR A 841 -27.04 -4.98 12.72
C TYR A 841 -28.27 -5.58 13.39
N GLU A 842 -28.64 -6.78 12.95
CA GLU A 842 -29.78 -7.54 13.46
C GLU A 842 -29.32 -8.86 14.06
N ALA A 843 -29.69 -9.08 15.33
CA ALA A 843 -29.35 -10.29 16.06
C ALA A 843 -30.50 -10.68 17.01
N ALA A 844 -30.73 -11.98 17.16
CA ALA A 844 -31.70 -12.53 18.11
C ALA A 844 -31.05 -13.68 18.88
N ALA A 845 -31.23 -13.71 20.20
CA ALA A 845 -30.73 -14.79 21.04
C ALA A 845 -31.84 -15.34 21.92
N THR A 846 -31.98 -16.66 21.93
CA THR A 846 -32.81 -17.37 22.91
C THR A 846 -31.91 -18.01 23.97
N ASN A 847 -32.37 -18.07 25.20
CA ASN A 847 -31.65 -18.66 26.32
C ASN A 847 -32.53 -19.60 27.13
N LEU A 848 -31.97 -20.75 27.49
CA LEU A 848 -32.52 -21.68 28.47
C LEU A 848 -31.52 -21.75 29.64
N GLY A 849 -31.98 -21.38 30.83
CA GLY A 849 -31.16 -21.31 32.04
C GLY A 849 -31.65 -22.28 33.11
N VAL A 850 -30.70 -22.80 33.90
CA VAL A 850 -30.96 -23.56 35.12
C VAL A 850 -30.10 -22.97 36.22
N ASN A 851 -30.73 -22.60 37.34
CA ASN A 851 -30.06 -22.13 38.54
C ASN A 851 -30.31 -23.15 39.66
N VAL A 852 -29.23 -23.68 40.23
CA VAL A 852 -29.26 -24.67 41.30
C VAL A 852 -28.62 -24.08 42.55
N LYS A 853 -29.40 -23.97 43.62
CA LYS A 853 -28.91 -23.66 44.97
C LYS A 853 -28.31 -24.94 45.57
N VAL A 854 -26.98 -24.97 45.69
CA VAL A 854 -26.25 -26.14 46.22
C VAL A 854 -25.92 -26.02 47.70
N ALA A 855 -25.84 -24.79 48.21
CA ALA A 855 -25.72 -24.47 49.62
C ALA A 855 -26.34 -23.10 49.89
N GLU A 856 -26.50 -22.72 51.16
CA GLU A 856 -26.89 -21.36 51.49
C GLU A 856 -25.85 -20.37 50.95
N GLY A 857 -26.29 -19.44 50.10
CA GLY A 857 -25.42 -18.46 49.45
C GLY A 857 -24.58 -19.00 48.29
N VAL A 858 -24.74 -20.25 47.84
CA VAL A 858 -23.98 -20.81 46.70
C VAL A 858 -24.93 -21.33 45.62
N HIS A 859 -24.77 -20.75 44.42
CA HIS A 859 -25.57 -21.04 43.24
C HIS A 859 -24.69 -21.48 42.08
N ILE A 860 -25.11 -22.53 41.38
CA ILE A 860 -24.54 -22.97 40.11
C ILE A 860 -25.54 -22.63 39.01
N LEU A 861 -25.05 -22.00 37.95
CA LEU A 861 -25.83 -21.67 36.77
C LEU A 861 -25.32 -22.45 35.56
N GLY A 862 -26.26 -23.01 34.81
CA GLY A 862 -26.03 -23.59 33.49
C GLY A 862 -26.96 -22.91 32.50
N GLY A 863 -26.44 -22.55 31.33
CA GLY A 863 -27.19 -21.84 30.30
C GLY A 863 -26.90 -22.38 28.90
N LEU A 864 -27.94 -22.51 28.09
CA LEU A 864 -27.84 -22.75 26.65
C LEU A 864 -28.32 -21.49 25.93
N THR A 865 -27.48 -20.92 25.06
CA THR A 865 -27.83 -19.74 24.26
C THR A 865 -27.80 -20.10 22.78
N HIS A 866 -28.88 -19.82 22.05
CA HIS A 866 -28.89 -19.91 20.59
C HIS A 866 -28.96 -18.51 20.01
N LEU A 867 -27.87 -18.06 19.39
CA LEU A 867 -27.73 -16.74 18.76
C LEU A 867 -27.87 -16.89 17.23
N THR A 868 -28.69 -16.05 16.63
CA THR A 868 -28.75 -15.84 15.17
C THR A 868 -28.41 -14.40 14.85
N GLU A 869 -27.52 -14.19 13.90
CA GLU A 869 -27.16 -12.89 13.35
C GLU A 869 -27.58 -12.85 11.88
N ALA A 870 -28.33 -11.84 11.45
CA ALA A 870 -28.88 -11.79 10.10
C ALA A 870 -27.84 -11.45 9.02
N SER A 871 -26.87 -10.60 9.38
CA SER A 871 -25.86 -10.06 8.47
C SER A 871 -24.46 -9.99 9.11
N GLY A 872 -24.15 -10.93 9.99
CA GLY A 872 -22.88 -10.93 10.72
C GLY A 872 -22.39 -12.30 11.21
N LEU A 873 -21.17 -12.29 11.71
CA LEU A 873 -20.44 -13.42 12.28
C LEU A 873 -19.75 -12.96 13.58
N LEU A 874 -20.31 -13.32 14.73
CA LEU A 874 -19.87 -12.92 16.06
C LEU A 874 -19.72 -11.39 16.21
N GLY A 875 -20.70 -10.63 15.71
CA GLY A 875 -20.72 -9.18 15.73
C GLY A 875 -19.92 -8.50 14.62
N ILE A 876 -19.25 -9.26 13.75
CA ILE A 876 -18.56 -8.75 12.56
C ILE A 876 -19.52 -8.75 11.38
N GLN A 877 -19.61 -7.64 10.68
CA GLN A 877 -20.33 -7.45 9.42
C GLN A 877 -19.35 -7.10 8.29
N SER A 878 -19.84 -7.03 7.06
CA SER A 878 -19.08 -6.54 5.92
C SER A 878 -19.85 -5.44 5.21
N LEU A 879 -19.12 -4.45 4.67
CA LEU A 879 -19.65 -3.51 3.70
C LEU A 879 -20.30 -4.22 2.50
N GLU A 880 -19.89 -5.47 2.21
CA GLU A 880 -20.46 -6.28 1.15
C GLU A 880 -21.47 -7.31 1.65
N ALA A 881 -22.72 -7.20 1.20
CA ALA A 881 -23.78 -8.15 1.56
C ALA A 881 -23.47 -9.57 1.07
N SER A 882 -22.67 -9.75 0.01
CA SER A 882 -22.25 -11.07 -0.45
C SER A 882 -21.32 -11.79 0.53
N ASP A 883 -20.70 -11.09 1.48
CA ASP A 883 -19.73 -11.67 2.39
C ASP A 883 -20.38 -12.37 3.58
N LEU A 884 -21.30 -11.67 4.24
CA LEU A 884 -21.94 -12.08 5.49
C LEU A 884 -23.45 -11.81 5.52
N GLY A 885 -24.06 -11.37 4.41
CA GLY A 885 -25.48 -10.99 4.37
C GLY A 885 -26.47 -12.15 4.48
N ALA A 886 -26.01 -13.41 4.47
CA ALA A 886 -26.85 -14.55 4.85
C ALA A 886 -26.75 -14.85 6.37
N GLY A 887 -25.80 -14.23 7.07
CA GLY A 887 -25.70 -14.30 8.52
C GLY A 887 -24.98 -15.53 9.06
N SER A 888 -25.12 -15.73 10.36
CA SER A 888 -24.53 -16.86 11.09
C SER A 888 -25.40 -17.29 12.27
N THR A 889 -25.13 -18.49 12.78
CA THR A 889 -25.73 -19.01 14.00
C THR A 889 -24.63 -19.47 14.96
N THR A 890 -24.82 -19.19 16.25
CA THR A 890 -23.91 -19.60 17.32
C THR A 890 -24.66 -20.29 18.44
N ASP A 891 -24.28 -21.52 18.74
CA ASP A 891 -24.77 -22.25 19.92
C ASP A 891 -23.77 -22.10 21.06
N GLY A 892 -24.22 -21.50 22.15
CA GLY A 892 -23.45 -21.17 23.34
C GLY A 892 -23.82 -22.05 24.53
N TYR A 893 -22.79 -22.45 25.28
CA TYR A 893 -22.90 -23.17 26.54
C TYR A 893 -22.25 -22.32 27.62
N ASN A 894 -23.04 -21.92 28.61
CA ASN A 894 -22.60 -21.08 29.71
C ASN A 894 -22.66 -21.87 31.02
N VAL A 895 -21.62 -21.75 31.84
CA VAL A 895 -21.59 -22.28 33.20
C VAL A 895 -21.07 -21.18 34.11
N GLY A 896 -21.71 -21.01 35.27
CA GLY A 896 -21.28 -20.06 36.26
C GLY A 896 -21.48 -20.54 37.68
N VAL A 897 -20.71 -19.95 38.58
CA VAL A 897 -20.80 -20.14 40.02
C VAL A 897 -20.90 -18.76 40.66
N ASP A 898 -21.81 -18.64 41.61
CA ASP A 898 -21.98 -17.44 42.41
C ASP A 898 -22.04 -17.86 43.88
N ALA A 899 -21.14 -17.31 44.68
CA ALA A 899 -20.93 -17.73 46.07
C ALA A 899 -20.79 -16.51 46.99
N ALA A 900 -21.63 -16.45 48.02
CA ALA A 900 -21.43 -15.61 49.18
C ALA A 900 -20.34 -16.24 50.07
N LEU A 901 -19.17 -15.62 50.12
CA LEU A 901 -18.04 -16.08 50.95
C LEU A 901 -18.13 -15.55 52.40
N GLY A 902 -19.03 -14.60 52.63
CA GLY A 902 -19.33 -14.00 53.92
C GLY A 902 -20.49 -13.00 53.79
N PRO A 903 -20.84 -12.27 54.87
CA PRO A 903 -21.97 -11.35 54.88
C PRO A 903 -21.88 -10.24 53.81
N ASN A 904 -20.64 -9.81 53.50
CA ASN A 904 -20.35 -8.69 52.61
C ASN A 904 -19.43 -9.07 51.44
N THR A 905 -19.10 -10.35 51.27
CA THR A 905 -18.13 -10.81 50.27
C THR A 905 -18.79 -11.78 49.30
N ARG A 906 -18.68 -11.51 48.00
CA ARG A 906 -19.26 -12.34 46.94
C ARG A 906 -18.24 -12.62 45.86
N LEU A 907 -18.13 -13.87 45.46
CA LEU A 907 -17.35 -14.32 44.31
C LEU A 907 -18.31 -14.81 43.23
N ALA A 908 -18.11 -14.35 41.99
CA ALA A 908 -18.80 -14.87 40.83
C ALA A 908 -17.81 -15.24 39.74
N VAL A 909 -18.04 -16.39 39.12
CA VAL A 909 -17.21 -16.96 38.05
C VAL A 909 -18.15 -17.44 36.95
N SER A 910 -17.80 -17.19 35.70
CA SER A 910 -18.56 -17.65 34.54
C SER A 910 -17.63 -18.02 33.41
N GLY A 911 -17.96 -19.07 32.68
CA GLY A 911 -17.32 -19.49 31.45
C GLY A 911 -18.36 -19.75 30.36
N THR A 912 -18.07 -19.30 29.15
CA THR A 912 -18.90 -19.52 27.96
C THR A 912 -18.08 -20.20 26.87
N VAL A 913 -18.66 -21.21 26.22
CA VAL A 913 -18.12 -21.83 25.00
C VAL A 913 -19.15 -21.69 23.89
N GLY A 914 -18.76 -21.12 22.76
CA GLY A 914 -19.60 -20.95 21.57
C GLY A 914 -19.17 -21.86 20.43
N LYS A 915 -20.13 -22.37 19.65
CA LYS A 915 -19.92 -23.02 18.36
C LYS A 915 -20.65 -22.25 17.27
N THR A 916 -19.90 -21.67 16.35
CA THR A 916 -20.41 -20.77 15.31
C THR A 916 -20.33 -21.41 13.93
N ARG A 917 -21.38 -21.20 13.14
CA ARG A 917 -21.49 -21.60 11.73
C ARG A 917 -22.14 -20.51 10.89
N THR A 918 -21.63 -20.30 9.69
CA THR A 918 -22.22 -19.37 8.71
C THR A 918 -23.31 -20.04 7.87
N ASN A 919 -24.28 -19.26 7.42
CA ASN A 919 -25.25 -19.72 6.44
C ASN A 919 -24.62 -19.84 5.03
N GLY A 920 -25.17 -20.71 4.18
CA GLY A 920 -24.62 -20.99 2.85
C GLY A 920 -24.84 -19.86 1.83
N GLY A 921 -23.98 -19.81 0.80
CA GLY A 921 -24.14 -18.90 -0.34
C GLY A 921 -23.58 -17.48 -0.13
N GLN A 922 -22.67 -17.31 0.81
CA GLN A 922 -21.91 -16.08 1.07
C GLN A 922 -20.39 -16.33 0.99
N ALA A 923 -19.57 -15.27 0.90
CA ALA A 923 -18.12 -15.37 0.68
C ALA A 923 -17.38 -15.96 1.87
N PHE A 924 -17.82 -15.63 3.10
CA PHE A 924 -17.28 -16.25 4.30
C PHE A 924 -18.00 -17.54 4.64
N SER A 925 -17.22 -18.58 4.84
CA SER A 925 -17.71 -19.85 5.37
C SER A 925 -16.91 -20.25 6.60
N ALA A 926 -17.63 -20.42 7.71
CA ALA A 926 -17.14 -20.96 8.96
C ALA A 926 -17.88 -22.26 9.24
N LYS A 927 -17.12 -23.34 9.43
CA LYS A 927 -17.67 -24.63 9.88
C LYS A 927 -17.16 -24.91 11.29
N ASP A 928 -18.07 -24.87 12.25
CA ASP A 928 -17.83 -25.23 13.66
C ASP A 928 -16.68 -24.44 14.33
N MET A 929 -16.63 -23.12 14.10
CA MET A 929 -15.70 -22.24 14.83
C MET A 929 -16.02 -22.28 16.33
N THR A 930 -15.01 -22.55 17.15
CA THR A 930 -15.14 -22.60 18.61
C THR A 930 -14.63 -21.31 19.21
N SER A 931 -15.45 -20.66 20.04
CA SER A 931 -15.09 -19.49 20.81
C SER A 931 -15.24 -19.72 22.31
N THR A 932 -14.48 -19.00 23.12
CA THR A 932 -14.52 -19.04 24.59
C THR A 932 -14.56 -17.63 25.15
N ALA A 933 -15.15 -17.51 26.34
CA ALA A 933 -15.07 -16.30 27.16
C ALA A 933 -15.16 -16.71 28.62
N TYR A 934 -14.57 -15.93 29.52
CA TYR A 934 -14.78 -16.11 30.95
C TYR A 934 -14.66 -14.80 31.70
N GLN A 935 -15.29 -14.76 32.87
CA GLN A 935 -15.19 -13.63 33.78
C GLN A 935 -15.17 -14.11 35.22
N VAL A 936 -14.32 -13.48 36.02
CA VAL A 936 -14.26 -13.63 37.47
C VAL A 936 -14.50 -12.26 38.08
N SER A 937 -15.41 -12.17 39.04
CA SER A 937 -15.77 -10.95 39.75
C SER A 937 -15.73 -11.20 41.25
N LEU A 938 -14.98 -10.38 41.97
CA LEU A 938 -14.99 -10.31 43.43
C LEU A 938 -15.63 -8.99 43.84
N THR A 939 -16.71 -9.08 44.62
CA THR A 939 -17.40 -7.92 45.17
C THR A 939 -17.30 -7.93 46.68
N GLN A 940 -16.86 -6.82 47.25
CA GLN A 940 -16.73 -6.61 48.68
C GLN A 940 -17.50 -5.36 49.09
N GLY A 941 -18.46 -5.52 49.98
CA GLY A 941 -19.10 -4.42 50.70
C GLY A 941 -18.38 -4.09 52.01
N ASP A 942 -18.56 -2.87 52.48
CA ASP A 942 -18.02 -2.36 53.75
C ASP A 942 -16.49 -2.60 53.90
N LEU A 943 -15.72 -2.43 52.82
CA LEU A 943 -14.28 -2.67 52.84
C LEU A 943 -13.52 -1.57 53.56
N PHE A 944 -13.79 -0.29 53.23
CA PHE A 944 -13.11 0.85 53.85
C PHE A 944 -14.05 1.70 54.71
N ALA A 945 -15.35 1.68 54.41
CA ALA A 945 -16.37 2.40 55.17
C ALA A 945 -17.73 1.72 55.03
N LYS A 946 -18.58 1.86 56.06
CA LYS A 946 -19.94 1.33 56.00
C LYS A 946 -20.72 1.91 54.81
N GLY A 947 -21.31 1.04 54.00
CA GLY A 947 -22.04 1.32 52.78
C GLY A 947 -21.17 1.45 51.52
N ASP A 948 -19.85 1.31 51.61
CA ASP A 948 -18.99 1.28 50.42
C ASP A 948 -18.98 -0.10 49.74
N VAL A 949 -18.66 -0.09 48.45
CA VAL A 949 -18.59 -1.30 47.62
C VAL A 949 -17.36 -1.21 46.72
N VAL A 950 -16.55 -2.26 46.72
CA VAL A 950 -15.49 -2.51 45.75
C VAL A 950 -15.87 -3.72 44.90
N ARG A 951 -15.72 -3.60 43.58
CA ARG A 951 -15.77 -4.73 42.66
C ARG A 951 -14.48 -4.78 41.86
N ILE A 952 -13.86 -5.95 41.78
CA ILE A 952 -12.75 -6.23 40.88
C ILE A 952 -13.19 -7.34 39.96
N SER A 953 -13.02 -7.18 38.66
CA SER A 953 -13.30 -8.21 37.68
C SER A 953 -12.15 -8.41 36.70
N VAL A 954 -11.87 -9.67 36.41
CA VAL A 954 -10.94 -10.10 35.35
C VAL A 954 -11.77 -10.85 34.31
N SER A 955 -11.68 -10.43 33.05
CA SER A 955 -12.38 -11.07 31.94
C SER A 955 -11.45 -11.40 30.79
N GLN A 956 -11.69 -12.55 30.17
CA GLN A 956 -11.36 -12.77 28.77
C GLN A 956 -12.62 -12.50 27.95
N PRO A 957 -12.62 -11.45 27.13
CA PRO A 957 -13.65 -11.22 26.12
C PRO A 957 -13.84 -12.41 25.17
N LEU A 958 -14.88 -12.35 24.33
CA LEU A 958 -15.14 -13.43 23.38
C LEU A 958 -13.92 -13.63 22.47
N HIS A 959 -13.35 -14.83 22.52
CA HIS A 959 -12.13 -15.18 21.83
C HIS A 959 -12.37 -16.42 20.96
N VAL A 960 -11.92 -16.40 19.71
CA VAL A 960 -11.98 -17.58 18.84
C VAL A 960 -10.76 -18.45 19.14
N GLU A 961 -10.98 -19.68 19.62
CA GLU A 961 -9.90 -20.61 19.96
C GLU A 961 -9.43 -21.42 18.76
N LYS A 962 -10.37 -21.83 17.90
CA LYS A 962 -10.11 -22.69 16.74
C LYS A 962 -11.26 -22.65 15.75
N GLY A 963 -10.94 -22.94 14.50
CA GLY A 963 -11.90 -23.06 13.42
C GLY A 963 -11.26 -22.66 12.11
N ASP A 964 -11.72 -23.26 11.02
CA ASP A 964 -11.34 -22.88 9.67
C ASP A 964 -12.33 -21.83 9.17
N LEU A 965 -11.82 -20.61 8.95
CA LEU A 965 -12.57 -19.60 8.24
C LEU A 965 -12.04 -19.53 6.81
N ALA A 966 -12.91 -19.92 5.89
CA ALA A 966 -12.64 -19.82 4.46
C ALA A 966 -13.31 -18.57 3.90
N PHE A 967 -12.55 -17.79 3.13
CA PHE A 967 -13.01 -16.64 2.38
C PHE A 967 -12.87 -16.90 0.88
N THR A 968 -13.98 -16.94 0.17
CA THR A 968 -14.01 -17.11 -1.29
C THR A 968 -14.20 -15.78 -1.99
N SER A 969 -13.24 -15.36 -2.81
CA SER A 969 -13.32 -14.16 -3.65
C SER A 969 -13.10 -14.49 -5.12
N TYR A 970 -13.55 -13.63 -6.01
CA TYR A 970 -13.24 -13.73 -7.44
C TYR A 970 -11.95 -12.95 -7.73
N GLY A 971 -11.02 -13.56 -8.47
CA GLY A 971 -9.69 -13.01 -8.76
C GLY A 971 -8.95 -13.86 -9.79
N ILE A 972 -7.64 -13.68 -9.92
CA ILE A 972 -6.81 -14.47 -10.86
C ILE A 972 -6.64 -15.89 -10.32
N ALA A 973 -7.39 -16.84 -10.89
CA ALA A 973 -7.37 -18.25 -10.50
C ALA A 973 -6.20 -19.02 -11.13
N ASP A 974 -5.77 -18.62 -12.34
CA ASP A 974 -4.58 -19.15 -13.01
C ASP A 974 -3.55 -18.03 -13.20
N ARG A 975 -2.42 -18.16 -12.51
CA ARG A 975 -1.31 -17.19 -12.53
C ARG A 975 -0.42 -17.28 -13.76
N GLU A 976 -0.49 -18.35 -14.54
CA GLU A 976 0.25 -18.47 -15.80
C GLU A 976 -0.48 -17.75 -16.94
N THR A 977 -1.82 -17.84 -16.97
CA THR A 977 -2.65 -17.30 -18.05
C THR A 977 -3.35 -15.98 -17.73
N GLY A 978 -3.49 -15.64 -16.45
CA GLY A 978 -4.28 -14.50 -15.99
C GLY A 978 -5.80 -14.75 -16.02
N GLU A 979 -6.22 -16.03 -16.10
CA GLU A 979 -7.64 -16.41 -16.09
C GLU A 979 -8.28 -16.05 -14.74
N LEU A 980 -9.51 -15.50 -14.79
CA LEU A 980 -10.27 -15.15 -13.60
C LEU A 980 -11.10 -16.35 -13.13
N GLY A 981 -11.22 -16.51 -11.82
CA GLY A 981 -12.05 -17.52 -11.19
C GLY A 981 -12.20 -17.30 -9.70
N PHE A 982 -12.96 -18.19 -9.04
CA PHE A 982 -13.10 -18.15 -7.58
C PHE A 982 -11.87 -18.74 -6.90
N ILE A 983 -11.29 -17.97 -5.99
CA ILE A 983 -10.16 -18.33 -5.14
C ILE A 983 -10.68 -18.44 -3.71
N THR A 984 -10.38 -19.54 -3.03
CA THR A 984 -10.72 -19.72 -1.61
C THR A 984 -9.44 -19.66 -0.78
N GLN A 985 -9.41 -18.74 0.17
CA GLN A 985 -8.32 -18.57 1.13
C GLN A 985 -8.78 -19.04 2.51
N HIS A 986 -7.92 -19.75 3.22
CA HIS A 986 -8.18 -20.28 4.56
C HIS A 986 -7.26 -19.60 5.55
N ILE A 987 -7.77 -19.23 6.74
CA ILE A 987 -6.93 -18.72 7.82
C ILE A 987 -7.22 -19.41 9.16
N GLY A 988 -6.14 -19.66 9.90
CA GLY A 988 -6.20 -20.06 11.30
C GLY A 988 -6.62 -18.88 12.16
N THR A 989 -7.63 -19.09 13.00
CA THR A 989 -8.36 -18.03 13.71
C THR A 989 -7.88 -17.82 15.14
N ALA A 990 -6.58 -17.90 15.41
CA ALA A 990 -6.02 -17.78 16.77
C ALA A 990 -5.26 -16.45 16.95
N PRO A 991 -5.96 -15.31 17.10
CA PRO A 991 -5.32 -14.11 17.58
C PRO A 991 -4.75 -14.34 19.00
N PRO A 992 -3.95 -13.41 19.53
CA PRO A 992 -3.53 -13.45 20.92
C PRO A 992 -4.74 -13.40 21.87
N ARG A 993 -4.60 -13.95 23.07
CA ARG A 993 -5.67 -13.89 24.08
C ARG A 993 -5.70 -12.50 24.73
N PRO A 994 -6.81 -11.76 24.60
CA PRO A 994 -6.98 -10.50 25.32
C PRO A 994 -7.38 -10.78 26.77
N LEU A 995 -6.83 -10.00 27.70
CA LEU A 995 -7.20 -10.01 29.11
C LEU A 995 -7.55 -8.59 29.55
N ALA A 996 -8.70 -8.45 30.19
CA ALA A 996 -9.16 -7.20 30.75
C ALA A 996 -9.30 -7.30 32.27
N THR A 997 -8.85 -6.27 32.97
CA THR A 997 -9.05 -6.12 34.42
C THR A 997 -9.76 -4.80 34.67
N GLU A 998 -10.85 -4.85 35.42
CA GLU A 998 -11.65 -3.68 35.81
C GLU A 998 -11.80 -3.62 37.33
N MET A 999 -11.69 -2.42 37.88
CA MET A 999 -11.93 -2.12 39.28
C MET A 999 -12.94 -0.99 39.39
N LEU A 1000 -13.94 -1.17 40.25
CA LEU A 1000 -14.97 -0.20 40.57
C LEU A 1000 -14.99 0.00 42.10
N TYR A 1001 -15.04 1.26 42.52
CA TYR A 1001 -15.28 1.65 43.90
C TYR A 1001 -16.43 2.64 43.96
N GLY A 1002 -17.32 2.49 44.93
CA GLY A 1002 -18.37 3.45 45.22
C GLY A 1002 -18.58 3.59 46.72
N ARG A 1003 -18.76 4.83 47.18
CA ARG A 1003 -18.98 5.13 48.59
C ARG A 1003 -20.03 6.24 48.77
N PRO A 1004 -21.02 6.04 49.66
CA PRO A 1004 -21.88 7.13 50.11
C PRO A 1004 -21.10 8.11 51.00
N VAL A 1005 -21.30 9.40 50.76
CA VAL A 1005 -20.76 10.50 51.56
C VAL A 1005 -21.90 11.38 52.11
N LEU A 1006 -21.60 12.29 53.03
CA LEU A 1006 -22.58 13.22 53.61
C LEU A 1006 -23.82 12.52 54.19
N LYS A 1007 -23.64 11.42 54.94
CA LYS A 1007 -24.75 10.61 55.49
C LYS A 1007 -25.76 10.12 54.42
N GLY A 1008 -25.27 9.83 53.21
CA GLY A 1008 -26.10 9.36 52.09
C GLY A 1008 -26.67 10.46 51.21
N LEU A 1009 -26.39 11.74 51.54
CA LEU A 1009 -26.72 12.89 50.68
C LEU A 1009 -25.71 13.07 49.54
N GLY A 1010 -24.59 12.35 49.53
CA GLY A 1010 -23.69 12.33 48.38
C GLY A 1010 -23.11 10.95 48.12
N GLU A 1011 -22.40 10.80 47.01
CA GLU A 1011 -21.73 9.59 46.58
C GLU A 1011 -20.42 9.95 45.87
N VAL A 1012 -19.35 9.21 46.15
CA VAL A 1012 -18.06 9.28 45.46
C VAL A 1012 -17.74 7.91 44.91
N SER A 1013 -17.40 7.83 43.62
CA SER A 1013 -17.12 6.58 42.95
C SER A 1013 -15.90 6.70 42.05
N PHE A 1014 -15.09 5.65 41.95
CA PHE A 1014 -13.92 5.55 41.08
C PHE A 1014 -14.03 4.32 40.19
N TYR A 1015 -13.45 4.39 39.00
CA TYR A 1015 -13.25 3.23 38.15
C TYR A 1015 -11.85 3.23 37.55
N GLY A 1016 -11.34 2.03 37.28
CA GLY A 1016 -10.10 1.80 36.55
C GLY A 1016 -10.24 0.56 35.68
N ARG A 1017 -9.67 0.59 34.47
CA ARG A 1017 -9.63 -0.54 33.55
C ARG A 1017 -8.26 -0.65 32.91
N VAL A 1018 -7.80 -1.89 32.75
CA VAL A 1018 -6.56 -2.27 32.09
C VAL A 1018 -6.87 -3.35 31.07
N ASP A 1019 -6.51 -3.11 29.82
CA ASP A 1019 -6.61 -4.09 28.74
C ASP A 1019 -5.19 -4.50 28.30
N THR A 1020 -4.93 -5.81 28.31
CA THR A 1020 -3.63 -6.42 27.97
C THR A 1020 -3.77 -7.42 26.83
N ASP A 1021 -2.83 -7.37 25.89
CA ASP A 1021 -2.69 -8.32 24.80
C ASP A 1021 -1.42 -9.16 25.04
N THR A 1022 -1.57 -10.48 25.06
CA THR A 1022 -0.47 -11.42 25.32
C THR A 1022 0.59 -11.49 24.22
N SER A 1023 0.37 -10.91 23.03
CA SER A 1023 1.39 -10.86 21.96
C SER A 1023 2.01 -9.49 21.71
N ASN A 1024 1.65 -8.46 22.47
CA ASN A 1024 2.10 -7.09 22.23
C ASN A 1024 2.58 -6.44 23.52
N THR A 1025 3.63 -5.61 23.45
CA THR A 1025 4.19 -4.92 24.63
C THR A 1025 3.36 -3.72 25.10
N GLU A 1026 2.23 -3.41 24.45
CA GLU A 1026 1.39 -2.26 24.79
C GLU A 1026 0.20 -2.65 25.68
N THR A 1027 0.03 -1.90 26.77
CA THR A 1027 -1.08 -2.02 27.71
C THR A 1027 -1.88 -0.72 27.69
N THR A 1028 -3.21 -0.82 27.57
CA THR A 1028 -4.10 0.36 27.57
C THR A 1028 -4.74 0.52 28.93
N TYR A 1029 -4.79 1.75 29.44
CA TYR A 1029 -5.31 2.06 30.78
C TYR A 1029 -6.39 3.14 30.69
N MET A 1030 -7.44 3.01 31.50
CA MET A 1030 -8.47 4.03 31.69
C MET A 1030 -8.76 4.16 33.18
N SER A 1031 -9.01 5.39 33.64
CA SER A 1031 -9.53 5.63 34.98
C SER A 1031 -10.44 6.85 35.00
N GLY A 1032 -11.31 6.91 36.01
CA GLY A 1032 -12.11 8.10 36.24
C GLY A 1032 -12.82 8.10 37.57
N ALA A 1033 -13.42 9.24 37.89
CA ALA A 1033 -14.08 9.49 39.16
C ALA A 1033 -15.44 10.16 38.95
N ARG A 1034 -16.36 9.93 39.88
CA ARG A 1034 -17.68 10.58 39.95
C ARG A 1034 -17.92 11.11 41.35
N PHE A 1035 -18.43 12.32 41.41
CA PHE A 1035 -18.96 12.93 42.63
C PHE A 1035 -20.42 13.28 42.40
N LYS A 1036 -21.27 12.97 43.37
CA LYS A 1036 -22.70 13.22 43.30
C LYS A 1036 -23.17 13.78 44.61
N PHE A 1037 -24.00 14.81 44.52
CA PHE A 1037 -24.63 15.48 45.65
C PHE A 1037 -26.15 15.50 45.43
N ARG A 1038 -26.91 15.15 46.46
CA ARG A 1038 -28.36 15.33 46.56
C ARG A 1038 -28.55 16.60 47.39
N PHE A 1039 -29.06 17.63 46.73
CA PHE A 1039 -29.50 18.87 47.36
C PHE A 1039 -30.98 18.76 47.70
#